data_AF-A0A7C6HGD4-F1
#
_entry.id   AF-A0A7C6HGD4-F1
#
_cell.length_a   1.000
_cell.length_b   1.000
_cell.length_c   1.000
_cell.angle_alpha   90.00
_cell.angle_beta   90.00
_cell.angle_gamma   90.00
#
_symmetry.space_group_name_H-M   'P 1'
#
loop_
_entity.id
_entity.type
_entity.pdbx_description
1 polymer ?
#
loop_
_entity_poly.entity_id
_entity_poly.type
_entity_poly.pdbx_seq_one_letter_code
_entity_poly.pdbx_strand_id
1 'polypeptide(L)'
;MRISPGTVKWQLHDGRKRIRKGLSSMNEEIRDTFVKKVMKKVEEMKLWQLMNSKDGFEVVYNDVLKDVEELPESIDKYHALADVLMRGWWWLPGDKNDALFARIVEAAEKGRNDEVMQFVVSREDLKVSYGVRHEFIRDKQIPRLEKLGFVKSLAHEWFWLGKAYFENKETEKGFEAFEKVLSIIKPSDLYYAYAIAATKMERKHLKEYADKDEDKYRLRCAAEEYRLINGKLCRWNQEWYSNGHLISFDLEIDFIFRNASLCDGNFIIEGLRVGDTYTGSDGTTLAYAEDSAEVETPCGTFESCQLWITKHKEATYYTYYKQDVGIVKHVRQCDGVKETRLLKSYDIVGGKGILPSHTGNSWEYVSDNNPKFILHSSRFVMSHADDKKVLLIQNCEIERLGYDDNSWIDMIQHIRNEYCSYKDGKYTLHDVSHAVERARILAQTPMQRAHTKAACSVVERILATDPSFNPDYMHTGHWNFFRKGYALGKGSRLEYMDNYRWSFEWKNVRWGNVSEEALLFNDIYDILQNGTNCIWCDEWVEEGEYVEEFLLWNSYYIKTTIVSEKAGEIATKAGTFNDCIKLSLDIKGFDTGLTYRGGRKEYYFAPGVGIIRTVNYHPGKELAKTVYELTAYEGVGKGFMPVGDGMMRKYEAQNLTDGYIGSAEYTYVVDEDGNIVIFEDRCGIRKKPEIVTQYSSIYGEVIEEDLWRQGKYEESRLRESVNKLQLVLHMLERPKRNRGNAERAVAWFKYSMGMCEFLGEGKGVPRAWLGLYASCCFRAACALFGCGQRDEGYNYLERALELYAKWTEIPDGTPLEVGSKLIFGGVKVIKGSGIIELPDGTTELLQYDWCFQDNSGFMYYSMTVTRGWEWFDSVRNEERFKEFMEHARKLMEKS
;
A
#
# COMPACT_ATOMS: atom_id res chain seq x y z
N MET A 1 -28.54 1.22 26.97
CA MET A 1 -29.48 0.07 26.99
C MET A 1 -28.99 -0.97 26.00
N ARG A 2 -28.80 -2.23 26.40
CA ARG A 2 -28.35 -3.33 25.51
C ARG A 2 -29.57 -3.96 24.83
N ILE A 3 -29.73 -3.76 23.52
CA ILE A 3 -30.68 -4.51 22.70
C ILE A 3 -30.11 -5.93 22.53
N SER A 4 -30.94 -6.96 22.68
CA SER A 4 -30.48 -8.34 22.65
C SER A 4 -30.05 -8.76 21.23
N PRO A 5 -29.00 -9.60 21.06
CA PRO A 5 -28.56 -10.11 19.76
C PRO A 5 -29.67 -10.84 18.97
N GLY A 6 -30.63 -11.44 19.69
CA GLY A 6 -31.80 -12.10 19.09
C GLY A 6 -32.76 -11.12 18.42
N THR A 7 -32.90 -9.91 18.94
CA THR A 7 -33.76 -8.85 18.38
C THR A 7 -33.19 -8.30 17.07
N VAL A 8 -31.86 -8.12 16.99
CA VAL A 8 -31.16 -7.63 15.78
C VAL A 8 -31.21 -8.69 14.67
N LYS A 9 -30.95 -9.97 14.99
CA LYS A 9 -31.08 -11.07 14.02
C LYS A 9 -32.52 -11.20 13.51
N TRP A 10 -33.51 -11.02 14.37
CA TRP A 10 -34.92 -11.08 13.99
C TRP A 10 -35.31 -9.90 13.09
N GLN A 11 -34.88 -8.67 13.39
CA GLN A 11 -35.15 -7.49 12.55
C GLN A 11 -34.41 -7.54 11.21
N LEU A 12 -33.17 -8.03 11.16
CA LEU A 12 -32.43 -8.29 9.90
C LEU A 12 -33.09 -9.40 9.08
N HIS A 13 -33.54 -10.47 9.73
CA HIS A 13 -34.30 -11.52 9.07
C HIS A 13 -35.63 -10.99 8.53
N ASP A 14 -36.37 -10.18 9.28
CA ASP A 14 -37.65 -9.61 8.86
C ASP A 14 -37.47 -8.54 7.78
N GLY A 15 -36.39 -7.75 7.84
CA GLY A 15 -35.94 -6.83 6.78
C GLY A 15 -35.58 -7.57 5.50
N ARG A 16 -34.73 -8.61 5.57
CA ARG A 16 -34.42 -9.51 4.43
C ARG A 16 -35.65 -10.21 3.89
N LYS A 17 -36.60 -10.58 4.76
CA LYS A 17 -37.86 -11.22 4.37
C LYS A 17 -38.84 -10.21 3.77
N ARG A 18 -38.85 -8.94 4.18
CA ARG A 18 -39.64 -7.87 3.55
C ARG A 18 -39.02 -7.40 2.23
N ILE A 19 -37.70 -7.35 2.13
CA ILE A 19 -36.97 -7.13 0.87
C ILE A 19 -37.23 -8.29 -0.08
N ARG A 20 -37.06 -9.56 0.36
CA ARG A 20 -37.42 -10.73 -0.45
C ARG A 20 -38.90 -10.78 -0.78
N LYS A 21 -39.83 -10.55 0.14
CA LYS A 21 -41.27 -10.64 -0.13
C LYS A 21 -41.83 -9.40 -0.87
N GLY A 22 -41.09 -8.30 -0.89
CA GLY A 22 -41.37 -7.11 -1.71
C GLY A 22 -40.75 -7.19 -3.11
N LEU A 23 -39.67 -7.97 -3.31
CA LEU A 23 -38.96 -8.12 -4.59
C LEU A 23 -39.26 -9.44 -5.31
N SER A 24 -39.29 -10.58 -4.60
CA SER A 24 -39.41 -11.94 -5.17
C SER A 24 -40.80 -12.32 -5.69
N SER A 25 -41.75 -11.38 -5.75
CA SER A 25 -43.11 -11.66 -6.24
C SER A 25 -43.72 -10.57 -7.10
N MET A 26 -42.96 -9.51 -7.47
CA MET A 26 -43.54 -8.37 -8.22
C MET A 26 -43.16 -8.32 -9.70
N ASN A 27 -42.19 -9.11 -10.18
CA ASN A 27 -41.80 -9.06 -11.59
C ASN A 27 -41.98 -10.37 -12.36
N GLU A 28 -42.23 -11.52 -11.75
CA GLU A 28 -42.54 -12.72 -12.54
C GLU A 28 -44.00 -12.70 -13.00
N GLU A 29 -44.21 -12.55 -14.31
CA GLU A 29 -45.52 -12.78 -14.90
C GLU A 29 -45.69 -14.28 -15.14
N ILE A 30 -46.91 -14.80 -14.96
CA ILE A 30 -47.25 -16.22 -15.22
C ILE A 30 -46.84 -16.65 -16.65
N ARG A 31 -46.68 -15.71 -17.58
CA ARG A 31 -46.32 -15.92 -18.98
C ARG A 31 -44.83 -15.73 -19.31
N ASP A 32 -43.96 -15.48 -18.33
CA ASP A 32 -42.53 -15.32 -18.59
C ASP A 32 -41.87 -16.62 -19.08
N THR A 33 -41.07 -16.51 -20.15
CA THR A 33 -40.21 -17.60 -20.61
C THR A 33 -39.07 -17.84 -19.61
N PHE A 34 -38.46 -19.03 -19.65
CA PHE A 34 -37.31 -19.34 -18.80
C PHE A 34 -36.20 -18.29 -18.93
N VAL A 35 -35.85 -17.89 -20.16
CA VAL A 35 -34.87 -16.81 -20.44
C VAL A 35 -35.24 -15.51 -19.71
N LYS A 36 -36.51 -15.06 -19.79
CA LYS A 36 -36.95 -13.82 -19.11
C LYS A 36 -36.85 -13.92 -17.59
N LYS A 37 -37.16 -15.09 -17.01
CA LYS A 37 -37.02 -15.32 -15.57
C LYS A 37 -35.56 -15.24 -15.12
N VAL A 38 -34.66 -15.89 -15.87
CA VAL A 38 -33.22 -15.83 -15.57
C VAL A 38 -32.68 -14.40 -15.71
N MET A 39 -33.05 -13.66 -16.75
CA MET A 39 -32.63 -12.26 -16.89
C MET A 39 -33.13 -11.38 -15.73
N LYS A 40 -34.37 -11.59 -15.25
CA LYS A 40 -34.90 -10.90 -14.07
C LYS A 40 -34.10 -11.24 -12.81
N LYS A 41 -33.77 -12.51 -12.59
CA LYS A 41 -32.87 -12.93 -11.49
C LYS A 41 -31.49 -12.27 -11.58
N VAL A 42 -30.91 -12.15 -12.77
CA VAL A 42 -29.63 -11.47 -12.98
C VAL A 42 -29.74 -10.00 -12.61
N GLU A 43 -30.77 -9.28 -13.07
CA GLU A 43 -31.00 -7.87 -12.70
C GLU A 43 -31.22 -7.69 -11.18
N GLU A 44 -31.93 -8.60 -10.52
CA GLU A 44 -32.06 -8.61 -9.06
C GLU A 44 -30.72 -8.83 -8.36
N MET A 45 -29.89 -9.73 -8.88
CA MET A 45 -28.54 -9.96 -8.38
C MET A 45 -27.67 -8.70 -8.52
N LYS A 46 -27.85 -7.88 -9.56
CA LYS A 46 -27.11 -6.61 -9.72
C LYS A 46 -27.37 -5.64 -8.57
N LEU A 47 -28.55 -5.65 -7.97
CA LEU A 47 -28.92 -4.77 -6.86
C LEU A 47 -28.12 -5.04 -5.58
N TRP A 48 -27.44 -6.19 -5.47
CA TRP A 48 -26.50 -6.42 -4.37
C TRP A 48 -25.37 -5.39 -4.33
N GLN A 49 -25.08 -4.70 -5.44
CA GLN A 49 -24.14 -3.58 -5.48
C GLN A 49 -24.48 -2.48 -4.47
N LEU A 50 -25.77 -2.26 -4.17
CA LEU A 50 -26.23 -1.24 -3.22
C LEU A 50 -25.86 -1.55 -1.77
N MET A 51 -25.71 -2.83 -1.42
CA MET A 51 -25.44 -3.26 -0.05
C MET A 51 -23.97 -3.05 0.30
N ASN A 52 -23.66 -2.47 1.46
CA ASN A 52 -22.26 -2.36 1.88
C ASN A 52 -21.62 -3.73 2.18
N SER A 53 -22.34 -4.62 2.87
CA SER A 53 -21.91 -6.00 3.11
C SER A 53 -22.39 -6.93 2.00
N LYS A 54 -21.52 -7.87 1.59
CA LYS A 54 -21.83 -8.95 0.64
C LYS A 54 -22.11 -10.29 1.32
N ASP A 55 -22.31 -10.30 2.64
CA ASP A 55 -22.59 -11.53 3.39
C ASP A 55 -23.85 -12.23 2.88
N GLY A 56 -23.69 -13.49 2.46
CA GLY A 56 -24.76 -14.30 1.86
C GLY A 56 -24.97 -14.11 0.36
N PHE A 57 -24.15 -13.28 -0.30
CA PHE A 57 -24.18 -13.12 -1.76
C PHE A 57 -23.89 -14.44 -2.50
N GLU A 58 -22.98 -15.26 -1.98
CA GLU A 58 -22.57 -16.54 -2.57
C GLU A 58 -23.76 -17.47 -2.88
N VAL A 59 -24.75 -17.54 -1.99
CA VAL A 59 -25.94 -18.38 -2.21
C VAL A 59 -26.75 -17.89 -3.40
N VAL A 60 -26.89 -16.56 -3.55
CA VAL A 60 -27.60 -15.96 -4.68
C VAL A 60 -26.80 -16.13 -5.97
N TYR A 61 -25.50 -15.87 -5.91
CA TYR A 61 -24.59 -16.05 -7.05
C TYR A 61 -24.66 -17.49 -7.59
N ASN A 62 -24.55 -18.49 -6.73
CA ASN A 62 -24.55 -19.90 -7.14
C ASN A 62 -25.91 -20.33 -7.75
N ASP A 63 -27.04 -19.84 -7.21
CA ASP A 63 -28.37 -20.10 -7.78
C ASP A 63 -28.51 -19.47 -9.17
N VAL A 64 -28.15 -18.20 -9.32
CA VAL A 64 -28.27 -17.47 -10.59
C VAL A 64 -27.29 -18.00 -11.63
N LEU A 65 -26.05 -18.32 -11.25
CA LEU A 65 -25.06 -18.88 -12.16
C LEU A 65 -25.53 -20.21 -12.75
N LYS A 66 -26.08 -21.10 -11.92
CA LYS A 66 -26.64 -22.37 -12.37
C LYS A 66 -27.75 -22.17 -13.42
N ASP A 67 -28.70 -21.29 -13.14
CA ASP A 67 -29.80 -21.00 -14.07
C ASP A 67 -29.31 -20.39 -15.39
N VAL A 68 -28.29 -19.52 -15.34
CA VAL A 68 -27.66 -18.94 -16.55
C VAL A 68 -26.92 -20.00 -17.36
N GLU A 69 -26.25 -20.96 -16.73
CA GLU A 69 -25.56 -22.05 -17.41
C GLU A 69 -26.53 -22.99 -18.16
N GLU A 70 -27.74 -23.18 -17.62
CA GLU A 70 -28.83 -23.97 -18.21
C GLU A 70 -29.51 -23.27 -19.42
N LEU A 71 -29.24 -21.98 -19.66
CA LEU A 71 -29.77 -21.29 -20.85
C LEU A 71 -29.19 -21.87 -22.16
N PRO A 72 -29.98 -21.86 -23.26
CA PRO A 72 -29.47 -22.22 -24.57
C PRO A 72 -28.41 -21.21 -25.05
N GLU A 73 -27.43 -21.71 -25.80
CA GLU A 73 -26.37 -20.91 -26.42
C GLU A 73 -26.96 -19.74 -27.23
N SER A 74 -26.72 -18.52 -26.75
CA SER A 74 -27.31 -17.29 -27.29
C SER A 74 -26.54 -16.08 -26.79
N ILE A 75 -26.71 -14.93 -27.45
CA ILE A 75 -26.14 -13.66 -26.99
C ILE A 75 -26.63 -13.36 -25.56
N ASP A 76 -27.92 -13.58 -25.28
CA ASP A 76 -28.52 -13.34 -23.96
C ASP A 76 -27.87 -14.20 -22.86
N LYS A 77 -27.60 -15.49 -23.13
CA LYS A 77 -26.87 -16.37 -22.22
C LYS A 77 -25.51 -15.80 -21.88
N TYR A 78 -24.71 -15.47 -22.89
CA TYR A 78 -23.36 -14.97 -22.67
C TYR A 78 -23.35 -13.59 -22.01
N HIS A 79 -24.34 -12.75 -22.31
CA HIS A 79 -24.51 -11.45 -21.67
C HIS A 79 -24.77 -11.60 -20.17
N ALA A 80 -25.73 -12.46 -19.81
CA ALA A 80 -26.04 -12.81 -18.42
C ALA A 80 -24.84 -13.46 -17.71
N LEU A 81 -24.15 -14.38 -18.39
CA LEU A 81 -23.01 -15.10 -17.84
C LEU A 81 -21.86 -14.13 -17.51
N ALA A 82 -21.58 -13.17 -18.40
CA ALA A 82 -20.59 -12.13 -18.15
C ALA A 82 -20.93 -11.31 -16.89
N ASP A 83 -22.21 -10.90 -16.75
CA ASP A 83 -22.70 -10.13 -15.60
C ASP A 83 -22.59 -10.88 -14.27
N VAL A 84 -22.90 -12.18 -14.29
CA VAL A 84 -22.79 -13.06 -13.12
C VAL A 84 -21.33 -13.25 -12.74
N LEU A 85 -20.50 -13.73 -13.67
CA LEU A 85 -19.09 -14.06 -13.39
C LEU A 85 -18.28 -12.85 -12.90
N MET A 86 -18.51 -11.66 -13.47
CA MET A 86 -17.86 -10.43 -13.00
C MET A 86 -18.20 -10.11 -11.53
N ARG A 87 -19.44 -10.34 -11.10
CA ARG A 87 -19.84 -10.10 -9.69
C ARG A 87 -19.29 -11.16 -8.75
N GLY A 88 -19.20 -12.41 -9.22
CA GLY A 88 -18.45 -13.47 -8.53
C GLY A 88 -16.99 -13.04 -8.31
N TRP A 89 -16.33 -12.55 -9.37
CA TRP A 89 -14.98 -12.01 -9.31
C TRP A 89 -14.82 -10.85 -8.32
N TRP A 90 -15.78 -9.93 -8.27
CA TRP A 90 -15.72 -8.78 -7.37
C TRP A 90 -15.94 -9.15 -5.91
N TRP A 91 -16.92 -10.01 -5.61
CA TRP A 91 -17.47 -10.10 -4.24
C TRP A 91 -17.28 -11.45 -3.55
N LEU A 92 -16.89 -12.51 -4.25
CA LEU A 92 -16.66 -13.81 -3.61
C LEU A 92 -15.19 -14.03 -3.24
N PRO A 93 -14.92 -14.65 -2.06
CA PRO A 93 -13.60 -15.18 -1.75
C PRO A 93 -13.37 -16.45 -2.59
N GLY A 94 -12.31 -16.47 -3.40
CA GLY A 94 -11.95 -17.61 -4.27
C GLY A 94 -10.82 -17.27 -5.24
N ASP A 95 -10.30 -18.29 -5.94
CA ASP A 95 -9.18 -18.16 -6.87
C ASP A 95 -9.51 -17.22 -8.05
N LYS A 96 -9.12 -15.94 -7.92
CA LYS A 96 -9.16 -14.95 -9.00
C LYS A 96 -8.02 -15.22 -9.98
N ASN A 97 -8.18 -16.27 -10.77
CA ASN A 97 -7.15 -16.77 -11.68
C ASN A 97 -7.40 -16.37 -13.14
N ASP A 98 -6.40 -16.60 -13.99
CA ASP A 98 -6.48 -16.27 -15.42
C ASP A 98 -7.55 -17.08 -16.17
N ALA A 99 -7.91 -18.28 -15.70
CA ALA A 99 -8.95 -19.10 -16.33
C ALA A 99 -10.35 -18.50 -16.10
N LEU A 100 -10.66 -18.07 -14.88
CA LEU A 100 -11.90 -17.37 -14.57
C LEU A 100 -11.95 -16.02 -15.32
N PHE A 101 -10.85 -15.29 -15.36
CA PHE A 101 -10.79 -14.03 -16.10
C PHE A 101 -11.02 -14.25 -17.60
N ALA A 102 -10.36 -15.24 -18.22
CA ALA A 102 -10.57 -15.59 -19.63
C ALA A 102 -12.03 -15.97 -19.91
N ARG A 103 -12.68 -16.69 -19.00
CA ARG A 103 -14.12 -17.03 -19.11
C ARG A 103 -15.00 -15.77 -19.08
N ILE A 104 -14.67 -14.78 -18.25
CA ILE A 104 -15.37 -13.48 -18.23
C ILE A 104 -15.18 -12.75 -19.56
N VAL A 105 -13.95 -12.70 -20.09
CA VAL A 105 -13.64 -12.06 -21.38
C VAL A 105 -14.45 -12.70 -22.51
N GLU A 106 -14.41 -14.03 -22.62
CA GLU A 106 -15.15 -14.76 -23.65
C GLU A 106 -16.66 -14.52 -23.57
N ALA A 107 -17.23 -14.56 -22.35
CA ALA A 107 -18.64 -14.28 -22.15
C ALA A 107 -19.01 -12.84 -22.53
N ALA A 108 -18.18 -11.85 -22.17
CA ALA A 108 -18.43 -10.46 -22.50
C ALA A 108 -18.39 -10.22 -24.02
N GLU A 109 -17.43 -10.80 -24.74
CA GLU A 109 -17.32 -10.70 -26.19
C GLU A 109 -18.51 -11.36 -26.92
N LYS A 110 -18.81 -12.63 -26.57
CA LYS A 110 -19.93 -13.37 -27.20
C LYS A 110 -21.29 -12.77 -26.87
N GLY A 111 -21.45 -12.28 -25.64
CA GLY A 111 -22.68 -11.66 -25.15
C GLY A 111 -22.84 -10.18 -25.52
N ARG A 112 -21.82 -9.58 -26.14
CA ARG A 112 -21.75 -8.14 -26.41
C ARG A 112 -22.07 -7.30 -25.16
N ASN A 113 -21.56 -7.72 -24.00
CA ASN A 113 -21.78 -7.04 -22.73
C ASN A 113 -20.74 -5.93 -22.54
N ASP A 114 -21.09 -4.71 -22.97
CA ASP A 114 -20.21 -3.54 -22.93
C ASP A 114 -19.89 -3.09 -21.49
N GLU A 115 -20.80 -3.28 -20.54
CA GLU A 115 -20.55 -2.93 -19.12
C GLU A 115 -19.49 -3.86 -18.50
N VAL A 116 -19.52 -5.15 -18.83
CA VAL A 116 -18.50 -6.10 -18.37
C VAL A 116 -17.19 -5.93 -19.15
N MET A 117 -17.26 -5.57 -20.44
CA MET A 117 -16.07 -5.30 -21.23
C MET A 117 -15.27 -4.12 -20.68
N GLN A 118 -15.92 -3.10 -20.13
CA GLN A 118 -15.27 -2.00 -19.42
C GLN A 118 -14.42 -2.54 -18.25
N PHE A 119 -14.97 -3.43 -17.42
CA PHE A 119 -14.21 -4.08 -16.35
C PHE A 119 -13.02 -4.90 -16.87
N VAL A 120 -13.20 -5.60 -17.99
CA VAL A 120 -12.14 -6.40 -18.62
C VAL A 120 -10.95 -5.51 -18.99
N VAL A 121 -11.19 -4.41 -19.71
CA VAL A 121 -10.10 -3.54 -20.18
C VAL A 121 -9.39 -2.85 -19.02
N SER A 122 -10.11 -2.36 -18.00
CA SER A 122 -9.48 -1.80 -16.79
C SER A 122 -8.58 -2.82 -16.08
N ARG A 123 -8.91 -4.12 -16.13
CA ARG A 123 -8.06 -5.17 -15.53
C ARG A 123 -6.85 -5.51 -16.40
N GLU A 124 -6.99 -5.46 -17.73
CA GLU A 124 -5.87 -5.62 -18.65
C GLU A 124 -4.83 -4.50 -18.43
N ASP A 125 -5.27 -3.25 -18.21
CA ASP A 125 -4.40 -2.10 -17.95
C ASP A 125 -3.51 -2.26 -16.72
N LEU A 126 -4.05 -2.89 -15.67
CA LEU A 126 -3.33 -3.17 -14.43
C LEU A 126 -2.25 -4.25 -14.60
N LYS A 127 -2.34 -5.09 -15.64
CA LYS A 127 -1.30 -6.08 -15.97
C LYS A 127 -0.13 -5.47 -16.76
N VAL A 128 -0.30 -4.27 -17.30
CA VAL A 128 0.72 -3.57 -18.09
C VAL A 128 1.46 -2.56 -17.20
N SER A 129 2.78 -2.49 -17.35
CA SER A 129 3.59 -1.53 -16.61
C SER A 129 3.18 -0.09 -16.93
N TYR A 130 3.18 0.77 -15.92
CA TYR A 130 2.64 2.13 -16.00
C TYR A 130 3.22 2.94 -17.18
N GLY A 131 4.52 2.82 -17.44
CA GLY A 131 5.22 3.59 -18.48
C GLY A 131 4.85 3.25 -19.93
N VAL A 132 4.25 2.09 -20.19
CA VAL A 132 3.86 1.65 -21.56
C VAL A 132 2.35 1.45 -21.70
N ARG A 133 1.58 1.68 -20.63
CA ARG A 133 0.13 1.48 -20.62
C ARG A 133 -0.59 2.27 -21.72
N HIS A 134 -0.19 3.52 -21.95
CA HIS A 134 -0.80 4.37 -22.98
C HIS A 134 -0.60 3.84 -24.41
N GLU A 135 0.53 3.19 -24.71
CA GLU A 135 0.75 2.53 -26.01
C GLU A 135 -0.13 1.28 -26.16
N PHE A 136 -0.27 0.50 -25.09
CA PHE A 136 -1.15 -0.66 -25.07
C PHE A 136 -2.62 -0.28 -25.33
N ILE A 137 -3.11 0.76 -24.65
CA ILE A 137 -4.47 1.28 -24.85
C ILE A 137 -4.67 1.69 -26.32
N ARG A 138 -3.77 2.53 -26.84
CA ARG A 138 -3.83 3.08 -28.21
C ARG A 138 -3.73 1.99 -29.28
N ASP A 139 -2.78 1.06 -29.14
CA ASP A 139 -2.40 0.14 -30.22
C ASP A 139 -3.09 -1.23 -30.14
N LYS A 140 -3.68 -1.59 -28.98
CA LYS A 140 -4.31 -2.90 -28.76
C LYS A 140 -5.79 -2.80 -28.38
N GLN A 141 -6.12 -2.09 -27.30
CA GLN A 141 -7.50 -2.09 -26.78
C GLN A 141 -8.44 -1.27 -27.65
N ILE A 142 -8.11 -0.01 -27.97
CA ILE A 142 -8.96 0.84 -28.81
C ILE A 142 -9.31 0.15 -30.14
N PRO A 143 -8.36 -0.39 -30.93
CA PRO A 143 -8.68 -1.10 -32.18
C PRO A 143 -9.56 -2.35 -31.98
N ARG A 144 -9.37 -3.09 -30.88
CA ARG A 144 -10.21 -4.27 -30.54
C ARG A 144 -11.64 -3.84 -30.23
N LEU A 145 -11.82 -2.80 -29.41
CA LEU A 145 -13.13 -2.30 -29.00
C LEU A 145 -13.90 -1.69 -30.18
N GLU A 146 -13.22 -0.95 -31.06
CA GLU A 146 -13.79 -0.44 -32.31
C GLU A 146 -14.28 -1.58 -33.22
N LYS A 147 -13.45 -2.61 -33.40
CA LYS A 147 -13.78 -3.78 -34.22
C LYS A 147 -14.99 -4.54 -33.68
N LEU A 148 -15.11 -4.66 -32.35
CA LEU A 148 -16.18 -5.40 -31.69
C LEU A 148 -17.44 -4.55 -31.44
N GLY A 149 -17.35 -3.22 -31.56
CA GLY A 149 -18.46 -2.29 -31.41
C GLY A 149 -18.82 -1.97 -29.94
N PHE A 150 -17.86 -2.03 -29.03
CA PHE A 150 -18.04 -1.74 -27.60
C PHE A 150 -17.86 -0.25 -27.32
N VAL A 151 -18.94 0.54 -27.45
CA VAL A 151 -18.88 2.00 -27.45
C VAL A 151 -18.57 2.58 -26.05
N LYS A 152 -19.14 2.01 -24.98
CA LYS A 152 -18.87 2.48 -23.60
C LYS A 152 -17.44 2.17 -23.19
N SER A 153 -17.00 0.93 -23.42
CA SER A 153 -15.62 0.52 -23.15
C SER A 153 -14.63 1.33 -23.98
N LEU A 154 -14.96 1.65 -25.24
CA LEU A 154 -14.13 2.50 -26.08
C LEU A 154 -13.99 3.92 -25.50
N ALA A 155 -15.08 4.48 -24.98
CA ALA A 155 -15.05 5.79 -24.32
C ALA A 155 -14.24 5.78 -23.02
N HIS A 156 -14.32 4.69 -22.24
CA HIS A 156 -13.45 4.47 -21.08
C HIS A 156 -11.97 4.54 -21.48
N GLU A 157 -11.57 3.80 -22.51
CA GLU A 157 -10.18 3.76 -22.97
C GLU A 157 -9.69 5.10 -23.54
N TRP A 158 -10.52 5.80 -24.32
CA TRP A 158 -10.17 7.16 -24.76
C TRP A 158 -9.99 8.13 -23.61
N PHE A 159 -10.78 8.02 -22.55
CA PHE A 159 -10.64 8.86 -21.37
C PHE A 159 -9.29 8.62 -20.68
N TRP A 160 -8.95 7.36 -20.38
CA TRP A 160 -7.70 7.04 -19.69
C TRP A 160 -6.46 7.27 -20.55
N LEU A 161 -6.57 7.11 -21.88
CA LEU A 161 -5.53 7.54 -22.82
C LEU A 161 -5.32 9.06 -22.73
N GLY A 162 -6.40 9.84 -22.66
CA GLY A 162 -6.34 11.29 -22.47
C GLY A 162 -5.59 11.68 -21.19
N LYS A 163 -5.91 11.02 -20.07
CA LYS A 163 -5.20 11.22 -18.80
C LYS A 163 -3.70 10.89 -18.92
N ALA A 164 -3.36 9.78 -19.55
CA ALA A 164 -1.97 9.40 -19.75
C ALA A 164 -1.21 10.41 -20.64
N TYR A 165 -1.87 11.01 -21.64
CA TYR A 165 -1.26 12.10 -22.42
C TYR A 165 -0.95 13.34 -21.58
N PHE A 166 -1.82 13.73 -20.64
CA PHE A 166 -1.50 14.83 -19.72
C PHE A 166 -0.30 14.50 -18.83
N GLU A 167 -0.20 13.28 -18.32
CA GLU A 167 0.96 12.81 -17.52
C GLU A 167 2.26 12.81 -18.33
N ASN A 168 2.18 12.50 -19.62
CA ASN A 168 3.29 12.57 -20.57
C ASN A 168 3.57 13.99 -21.11
N LYS A 169 2.85 15.01 -20.64
CA LYS A 169 2.94 16.41 -21.11
C LYS A 169 2.55 16.60 -22.59
N GLU A 170 1.76 15.69 -23.15
CA GLU A 170 1.20 15.76 -24.50
C GLU A 170 -0.21 16.38 -24.47
N THR A 171 -0.29 17.60 -23.94
CA THR A 171 -1.54 18.31 -23.60
C THR A 171 -2.60 18.35 -24.70
N GLU A 172 -2.22 18.64 -25.94
CA GLU A 172 -3.16 18.73 -27.07
C GLU A 172 -3.85 17.38 -27.34
N LYS A 173 -3.07 16.28 -27.36
CA LYS A 173 -3.59 14.93 -27.52
C LYS A 173 -4.51 14.54 -26.36
N GLY A 174 -4.20 15.00 -25.14
CA GLY A 174 -5.05 14.80 -23.97
C GLY A 174 -6.45 15.40 -24.17
N PHE A 175 -6.54 16.63 -24.66
CA PHE A 175 -7.83 17.27 -24.98
C PHE A 175 -8.54 16.59 -26.15
N GLU A 176 -7.83 16.24 -27.23
CA GLU A 176 -8.40 15.51 -28.38
C GLU A 176 -9.03 14.18 -27.95
N ALA A 177 -8.38 13.46 -27.03
CA ALA A 177 -8.91 12.21 -26.48
C ALA A 177 -10.19 12.43 -25.67
N PHE A 178 -10.26 13.46 -24.82
CA PHE A 178 -11.51 13.81 -24.11
C PHE A 178 -12.62 14.27 -25.08
N GLU A 179 -12.30 15.04 -26.12
CA GLU A 179 -13.26 15.40 -27.17
C GLU A 179 -13.77 14.15 -27.92
N LYS A 180 -12.89 13.18 -28.15
CA LYS A 180 -13.27 11.90 -28.75
C LYS A 180 -14.28 11.15 -27.88
N VAL A 181 -14.10 11.12 -26.56
CA VAL A 181 -15.09 10.57 -25.60
C VAL A 181 -16.45 11.25 -25.81
N LEU A 182 -16.49 12.58 -25.77
CA LEU A 182 -17.73 13.35 -25.94
C LEU A 182 -18.42 13.12 -27.29
N SER A 183 -17.66 12.73 -28.32
CA SER A 183 -18.20 12.47 -29.67
C SER A 183 -18.84 11.09 -29.86
N ILE A 184 -18.50 10.10 -29.02
CA ILE A 184 -18.93 8.69 -29.22
C ILE A 184 -19.98 8.22 -28.21
N ILE A 185 -20.08 8.84 -27.03
CA ILE A 185 -21.07 8.49 -26.00
C ILE A 185 -22.07 9.62 -25.72
N LYS A 186 -23.22 9.25 -25.17
CA LYS A 186 -24.35 10.17 -24.92
C LYS A 186 -24.17 10.93 -23.60
N PRO A 187 -24.81 12.11 -23.42
CA PRO A 187 -24.77 12.87 -22.17
C PRO A 187 -25.24 12.13 -20.91
N SER A 188 -26.05 11.09 -21.09
CA SER A 188 -26.52 10.22 -20.00
C SER A 188 -25.52 9.14 -19.59
N ASP A 189 -24.33 9.09 -20.18
CA ASP A 189 -23.26 8.17 -19.79
C ASP A 189 -22.30 8.82 -18.78
N LEU A 190 -21.79 8.02 -17.84
CA LEU A 190 -20.90 8.50 -16.78
C LEU A 190 -19.60 9.09 -17.35
N TYR A 191 -19.02 8.47 -18.38
CA TYR A 191 -17.77 8.95 -18.97
C TYR A 191 -17.93 10.25 -19.76
N TYR A 192 -19.14 10.56 -20.24
CA TYR A 192 -19.42 11.85 -20.88
C TYR A 192 -19.35 12.97 -19.84
N ALA A 193 -20.07 12.77 -18.72
CA ALA A 193 -20.05 13.68 -17.58
C ALA A 193 -18.62 13.85 -17.04
N TYR A 194 -17.88 12.74 -16.93
CA TYR A 194 -16.51 12.74 -16.43
C TYR A 194 -15.53 13.49 -17.36
N ALA A 195 -15.62 13.30 -18.68
CA ALA A 195 -14.80 14.03 -19.65
C ALA A 195 -15.02 15.55 -19.60
N ILE A 196 -16.26 16.01 -19.33
CA ILE A 196 -16.54 17.44 -19.10
C ILE A 196 -15.81 17.94 -17.85
N ALA A 197 -15.94 17.21 -16.74
CA ALA A 197 -15.31 17.58 -15.47
C ALA A 197 -13.77 17.61 -15.59
N ALA A 198 -13.19 16.58 -16.21
CA ALA A 198 -11.77 16.44 -16.46
C ALA A 198 -11.24 17.57 -17.36
N THR A 199 -11.90 17.85 -18.48
CA THR A 199 -11.51 18.95 -19.39
C THR A 199 -11.43 20.29 -18.66
N LYS A 200 -12.40 20.60 -17.80
CA LYS A 200 -12.40 21.84 -17.02
C LYS A 200 -11.25 21.88 -16.01
N MET A 201 -10.99 20.78 -15.32
CA MET A 201 -9.92 20.67 -14.33
C MET A 201 -8.54 20.81 -15.00
N GLU A 202 -8.29 20.12 -16.11
CA GLU A 202 -7.00 20.16 -16.81
C GLU A 202 -6.72 21.55 -17.41
N ARG A 203 -7.74 22.22 -17.97
CA ARG A 203 -7.58 23.62 -18.42
C ARG A 203 -7.19 24.54 -17.26
N LYS A 204 -7.76 24.32 -16.07
CA LYS A 204 -7.39 25.08 -14.87
C LYS A 204 -5.99 24.74 -14.39
N HIS A 205 -5.62 23.46 -14.36
CA HIS A 205 -4.28 23.01 -13.98
C HIS A 205 -3.21 23.68 -14.84
N LEU A 206 -3.33 23.60 -16.16
CA LEU A 206 -2.39 24.20 -17.11
C LEU A 206 -2.26 25.72 -16.95
N LYS A 207 -3.36 26.40 -16.64
CA LYS A 207 -3.40 27.86 -16.53
C LYS A 207 -2.87 28.38 -15.19
N GLU A 208 -3.12 27.65 -14.10
CA GLU A 208 -2.99 28.19 -12.73
C GLU A 208 -2.04 27.38 -11.82
N TYR A 209 -1.71 26.13 -12.18
CA TYR A 209 -0.99 25.18 -11.30
C TYR A 209 0.21 24.47 -11.94
N ALA A 210 0.43 24.59 -13.25
CA ALA A 210 1.50 23.88 -13.95
C ALA A 210 2.90 24.10 -13.35
N ASP A 211 3.16 25.30 -12.80
CA ASP A 211 4.45 25.68 -12.21
C ASP A 211 4.44 25.70 -10.66
N LYS A 212 3.32 25.28 -10.04
CA LYS A 212 3.21 25.24 -8.57
C LYS A 212 3.77 23.94 -8.02
N ASP A 213 4.23 24.00 -6.77
CA ASP A 213 4.62 22.83 -6.00
C ASP A 213 3.42 21.88 -5.82
N GLU A 214 3.56 20.65 -6.33
CA GLU A 214 2.48 19.66 -6.35
C GLU A 214 2.04 19.28 -4.93
N ASP A 215 2.90 19.38 -3.92
CA ASP A 215 2.56 19.08 -2.53
C ASP A 215 1.65 20.15 -1.88
N LYS A 216 1.46 21.30 -2.55
CA LYS A 216 0.67 22.43 -2.03
C LYS A 216 -0.76 22.50 -2.56
N TYR A 217 -1.13 21.67 -3.54
CA TYR A 217 -2.48 21.70 -4.07
C TYR A 217 -3.06 20.31 -4.37
N ARG A 218 -4.40 20.28 -4.48
CA ARG A 218 -5.15 19.16 -5.02
C ARG A 218 -6.26 19.71 -5.91
N LEU A 219 -6.22 19.35 -7.19
CA LEU A 219 -7.33 19.57 -8.11
C LEU A 219 -7.99 18.22 -8.36
N ARG A 220 -9.31 18.13 -8.26
CA ARG A 220 -10.06 16.88 -8.46
C ARG A 220 -11.20 17.09 -9.44
N CYS A 221 -11.40 16.12 -10.30
CA CYS A 221 -12.63 15.95 -11.05
C CYS A 221 -13.28 14.62 -10.63
N ALA A 222 -14.61 14.61 -10.58
CA ALA A 222 -15.36 13.38 -10.37
C ALA A 222 -16.66 13.40 -11.17
N ALA A 223 -17.18 12.21 -11.44
CA ALA A 223 -18.54 11.99 -11.92
C ALA A 223 -19.20 10.91 -11.05
N GLU A 224 -20.44 11.14 -10.66
CA GLU A 224 -21.22 10.25 -9.79
C GLU A 224 -22.55 9.90 -10.45
N GLU A 225 -22.86 8.61 -10.54
CA GLU A 225 -24.14 8.08 -11.01
C GLU A 225 -24.99 7.63 -9.83
N TYR A 226 -26.22 8.14 -9.80
CA TYR A 226 -27.25 7.68 -8.88
C TYR A 226 -28.47 7.21 -9.68
N ARG A 227 -29.04 6.08 -9.31
CA ARG A 227 -30.19 5.47 -10.01
C ARG A 227 -31.45 5.53 -9.16
N LEU A 228 -32.58 5.77 -9.81
CA LEU A 228 -33.90 5.70 -9.21
C LEU A 228 -34.33 4.23 -9.16
N ILE A 229 -34.30 3.64 -7.95
CA ILE A 229 -34.63 2.24 -7.71
C ILE A 229 -35.77 2.23 -6.69
N ASN A 230 -36.93 1.69 -7.08
CA ASN A 230 -38.14 1.66 -6.26
C ASN A 230 -38.55 3.04 -5.71
N GLY A 231 -38.45 4.07 -6.55
CA GLY A 231 -38.79 5.45 -6.21
C GLY A 231 -37.74 6.17 -5.35
N LYS A 232 -36.61 5.53 -5.04
CA LYS A 232 -35.54 6.08 -4.22
C LYS A 232 -34.27 6.29 -5.03
N LEU A 233 -33.58 7.38 -4.77
CA LEU A 233 -32.30 7.63 -5.39
C LEU A 233 -31.20 6.90 -4.63
N CYS A 234 -30.52 5.98 -5.29
CA CYS A 234 -29.46 5.16 -4.70
C CYS A 234 -28.14 5.37 -5.44
N ARG A 235 -27.03 5.43 -4.69
CA ARG A 235 -25.70 5.47 -5.29
C ARG A 235 -25.44 4.25 -6.15
N TRP A 236 -24.94 4.47 -7.37
CA TRP A 236 -24.65 3.40 -8.31
C TRP A 236 -23.18 3.31 -8.67
N ASN A 237 -22.59 4.37 -9.21
CA ASN A 237 -21.20 4.38 -9.66
C ASN A 237 -20.52 5.73 -9.40
N GLN A 238 -19.19 5.74 -9.37
CA GLN A 238 -18.39 6.95 -9.23
C GLN A 238 -17.03 6.75 -9.89
N GLU A 239 -16.60 7.76 -10.64
CA GLU A 239 -15.27 7.86 -11.21
C GLU A 239 -14.64 9.18 -10.78
N TRP A 240 -13.35 9.17 -10.45
CA TRP A 240 -12.63 10.38 -10.06
C TRP A 240 -11.11 10.23 -10.26
N TYR A 241 -10.45 11.36 -10.53
CA TYR A 241 -9.00 11.48 -10.49
C TYR A 241 -8.62 12.87 -10.02
N SER A 242 -7.34 13.06 -9.71
CA SER A 242 -6.83 14.34 -9.23
C SER A 242 -5.41 14.62 -9.69
N ASN A 243 -5.06 15.89 -9.80
CA ASN A 243 -3.70 16.39 -9.94
C ASN A 243 -3.23 17.03 -8.61
N GLY A 244 -1.93 17.00 -8.35
CA GLY A 244 -1.33 17.46 -7.10
C GLY A 244 -1.33 16.42 -5.97
N HIS A 245 -0.47 16.61 -5.00
CA HIS A 245 -0.10 15.68 -3.93
C HIS A 245 -0.38 16.24 -2.52
N LEU A 246 -1.19 17.29 -2.40
CA LEU A 246 -1.59 17.83 -1.09
C LEU A 246 -2.29 16.76 -0.23
N ILE A 247 -1.67 16.47 0.90
CA ILE A 247 -2.10 15.50 1.91
C ILE A 247 -2.41 16.13 3.27
N SER A 248 -2.18 17.44 3.43
CA SER A 248 -2.39 18.20 4.67
C SER A 248 -3.84 18.66 4.89
N PHE A 249 -4.80 17.92 4.31
CA PHE A 249 -6.22 18.28 4.23
C PHE A 249 -7.10 17.02 4.20
N ASP A 250 -8.34 17.07 4.70
CA ASP A 250 -9.28 15.96 4.56
C ASP A 250 -9.78 15.89 3.12
N LEU A 251 -9.34 14.89 2.37
CA LEU A 251 -9.78 14.72 0.99
C LEU A 251 -11.15 14.02 0.90
N GLU A 252 -11.59 13.30 1.93
CA GLU A 252 -12.82 12.50 1.90
C GLU A 252 -14.08 13.34 2.08
N ILE A 253 -14.02 14.40 2.90
CA ILE A 253 -15.18 15.27 3.18
C ILE A 253 -15.73 15.96 1.90
N ASP A 254 -14.91 16.16 0.88
CA ASP A 254 -15.36 16.79 -0.38
C ASP A 254 -16.21 15.88 -1.26
N PHE A 255 -16.29 14.57 -0.98
CA PHE A 255 -17.25 13.69 -1.63
C PHE A 255 -18.65 13.80 -1.00
N ILE A 256 -19.21 15.01 -0.96
CA ILE A 256 -20.40 15.38 -0.18
C ILE A 256 -21.60 14.45 -0.43
N PHE A 257 -21.98 14.22 -1.70
CA PHE A 257 -23.13 13.39 -2.05
C PHE A 257 -22.88 11.89 -1.86
N ARG A 258 -21.68 11.42 -2.17
CA ARG A 258 -21.22 10.05 -1.85
C ARG A 258 -21.31 9.78 -0.35
N ASN A 259 -20.78 10.69 0.46
CA ASN A 259 -20.74 10.55 1.92
C ASN A 259 -22.15 10.51 2.51
N ALA A 260 -23.04 11.34 1.96
CA ALA A 260 -24.44 11.37 2.31
C ALA A 260 -25.20 10.07 1.99
N SER A 261 -24.69 9.24 1.07
CA SER A 261 -25.29 7.98 0.62
C SER A 261 -24.57 6.71 1.10
N LEU A 262 -23.68 6.81 2.11
CA LEU A 262 -22.86 5.68 2.58
C LEU A 262 -23.66 4.52 3.21
N CYS A 263 -24.90 4.73 3.64
CA CYS A 263 -25.70 3.68 4.27
C CYS A 263 -26.51 2.88 3.24
N ASP A 264 -25.94 1.78 2.73
CA ASP A 264 -26.50 0.94 1.66
C ASP A 264 -27.00 1.77 0.44
N GLY A 265 -26.27 2.84 0.10
CA GLY A 265 -26.61 3.73 -1.02
C GLY A 265 -27.71 4.76 -0.75
N ASN A 266 -28.28 4.83 0.47
CA ASN A 266 -29.42 5.69 0.79
C ASN A 266 -28.97 7.07 1.32
N PHE A 267 -29.55 8.13 0.77
CA PHE A 267 -29.42 9.50 1.32
C PHE A 267 -30.29 9.71 2.56
N ILE A 268 -31.51 9.15 2.53
CA ILE A 268 -32.52 9.19 3.60
C ILE A 268 -33.30 7.88 3.63
N ILE A 269 -34.00 7.64 4.73
CA ILE A 269 -34.95 6.54 4.86
C ILE A 269 -36.35 7.11 5.01
N GLU A 270 -37.17 6.97 3.97
CA GLU A 270 -38.57 7.40 4.00
C GLU A 270 -39.35 6.71 5.14
N GLY A 271 -40.16 7.50 5.85
CA GLY A 271 -41.00 7.03 6.96
C GLY A 271 -40.30 6.93 8.32
N LEU A 272 -39.00 7.23 8.38
CA LEU A 272 -38.26 7.34 9.64
C LEU A 272 -38.71 8.60 10.40
N ARG A 273 -38.88 8.53 11.73
CA ARG A 273 -39.21 9.70 12.56
C ARG A 273 -37.94 10.37 13.08
N VAL A 274 -38.05 11.63 13.49
CA VAL A 274 -36.96 12.32 14.18
C VAL A 274 -36.58 11.53 15.44
N GLY A 275 -35.28 11.25 15.60
CA GLY A 275 -34.69 10.42 16.65
C GLY A 275 -34.52 8.94 16.28
N ASP A 276 -35.18 8.45 15.22
CA ASP A 276 -35.04 7.05 14.79
C ASP A 276 -33.70 6.82 14.06
N THR A 277 -33.29 5.56 13.97
CA THR A 277 -32.05 5.15 13.28
C THR A 277 -32.30 3.89 12.45
N TYR A 278 -31.82 3.91 11.21
CA TYR A 278 -31.72 2.73 10.34
C TYR A 278 -30.31 2.15 10.42
N THR A 279 -30.20 0.82 10.42
CA THR A 279 -28.91 0.11 10.38
C THR A 279 -28.80 -0.63 9.06
N GLY A 280 -27.79 -0.28 8.27
CA GLY A 280 -27.46 -0.90 7.00
C GLY A 280 -26.78 -2.27 7.16
N SER A 281 -26.46 -2.87 6.01
CA SER A 281 -26.02 -4.26 5.90
C SER A 281 -24.67 -4.58 6.54
N ASP A 282 -23.79 -3.59 6.66
CA ASP A 282 -22.47 -3.70 7.29
C ASP A 282 -22.42 -3.12 8.72
N GLY A 283 -23.58 -2.73 9.27
CA GLY A 283 -23.67 -2.06 10.56
C GLY A 283 -23.58 -0.52 10.50
N THR A 284 -23.34 0.07 9.32
CA THR A 284 -23.46 1.53 9.12
C THR A 284 -24.83 2.01 9.57
N THR A 285 -24.90 3.10 10.32
CA THR A 285 -26.18 3.65 10.78
C THR A 285 -26.51 4.96 10.09
N LEU A 286 -27.78 5.16 9.75
CA LEU A 286 -28.32 6.42 9.22
C LEU A 286 -29.48 6.87 10.11
N ALA A 287 -29.29 7.96 10.84
CA ALA A 287 -30.25 8.49 11.81
C ALA A 287 -30.86 9.81 11.31
N TYR A 288 -32.18 9.97 11.47
CA TYR A 288 -32.84 11.25 11.25
C TYR A 288 -32.84 12.01 12.57
N ALA A 289 -31.92 12.96 12.75
CA ALA A 289 -31.64 13.53 14.06
C ALA A 289 -32.47 14.76 14.41
N GLU A 290 -32.75 15.62 13.42
CA GLU A 290 -33.47 16.89 13.61
C GLU A 290 -34.19 17.28 12.32
N ASP A 291 -35.35 17.95 12.41
CA ASP A 291 -36.16 18.42 11.27
C ASP A 291 -36.36 19.94 11.23
N SER A 292 -35.84 20.65 12.23
CA SER A 292 -35.98 22.09 12.42
C SER A 292 -34.64 22.83 12.51
N ALA A 293 -33.55 22.24 12.03
CA ALA A 293 -32.22 22.82 12.18
C ALA A 293 -32.10 24.17 11.45
N GLU A 294 -31.45 25.14 12.08
CA GLU A 294 -31.05 26.39 11.44
C GLU A 294 -29.58 26.28 11.00
N VAL A 295 -29.31 26.61 9.74
CA VAL A 295 -27.97 26.52 9.15
C VAL A 295 -27.58 27.85 8.53
N GLU A 296 -26.55 28.47 9.07
CA GLU A 296 -25.89 29.64 8.49
C GLU A 296 -24.85 29.20 7.44
N THR A 297 -24.90 29.79 6.25
CA THR A 297 -23.93 29.58 5.18
C THR A 297 -23.55 30.91 4.50
N PRO A 298 -22.48 30.95 3.68
CA PRO A 298 -22.11 32.17 2.96
C PRO A 298 -23.18 32.72 1.99
N CYS A 299 -24.15 31.91 1.53
CA CYS A 299 -25.26 32.39 0.71
C CYS A 299 -26.55 32.71 1.48
N GLY A 300 -26.55 32.60 2.81
CA GLY A 300 -27.69 32.97 3.66
C GLY A 300 -27.98 31.95 4.76
N THR A 301 -29.05 32.22 5.50
CA THR A 301 -29.53 31.35 6.58
C THR A 301 -30.67 30.47 6.06
N PHE A 302 -30.58 29.18 6.32
CA PHE A 302 -31.62 28.20 6.00
C PHE A 302 -32.28 27.69 7.28
N GLU A 303 -33.57 27.99 7.43
CA GLU A 303 -34.41 27.47 8.51
C GLU A 303 -35.07 26.14 8.11
N SER A 304 -35.53 25.36 9.10
CA SER A 304 -36.23 24.07 8.88
C SER A 304 -35.44 23.08 8.03
N CYS A 305 -34.14 22.94 8.31
CA CYS A 305 -33.30 21.92 7.68
C CYS A 305 -33.44 20.56 8.38
N GLN A 306 -33.34 19.50 7.59
CA GLN A 306 -33.25 18.13 8.10
C GLN A 306 -31.79 17.76 8.35
N LEU A 307 -31.47 17.31 9.56
CA LEU A 307 -30.18 16.73 9.90
C LEU A 307 -30.24 15.21 9.85
N TRP A 308 -29.42 14.63 8.98
CA TRP A 308 -29.18 13.19 8.92
C TRP A 308 -27.75 12.87 9.35
N ILE A 309 -27.60 11.89 10.23
CA ILE A 309 -26.31 11.48 10.79
C ILE A 309 -25.98 10.07 10.30
N THR A 310 -24.88 9.95 9.56
CA THR A 310 -24.35 8.66 9.11
C THR A 310 -23.13 8.29 9.94
N LYS A 311 -23.12 7.12 10.59
CA LYS A 311 -21.92 6.55 11.20
C LYS A 311 -21.42 5.40 10.35
N HIS A 312 -20.24 5.56 9.77
CA HIS A 312 -19.63 4.59 8.88
C HIS A 312 -18.16 4.40 9.27
N LYS A 313 -17.82 3.18 9.72
CA LYS A 313 -16.49 2.84 10.21
C LYS A 313 -16.00 3.84 11.28
N GLU A 314 -14.84 4.45 11.10
CA GLU A 314 -14.23 5.43 12.01
C GLU A 314 -14.84 6.84 11.92
N ALA A 315 -15.69 7.12 10.93
CA ALA A 315 -16.18 8.47 10.66
C ALA A 315 -17.68 8.64 10.94
N THR A 316 -18.04 9.83 11.42
CA THR A 316 -19.41 10.30 11.54
C THR A 316 -19.64 11.48 10.59
N TYR A 317 -20.71 11.42 9.82
CA TYR A 317 -21.09 12.43 8.84
C TYR A 317 -22.40 13.09 9.26
N TYR A 318 -22.45 14.40 9.27
CA TYR A 318 -23.65 15.19 9.55
C TYR A 318 -24.04 15.94 8.29
N THR A 319 -25.17 15.56 7.69
CA THR A 319 -25.65 16.14 6.44
C THR A 319 -26.94 16.89 6.69
N TYR A 320 -26.92 18.19 6.41
CA TYR A 320 -28.05 19.08 6.55
C TYR A 320 -28.68 19.31 5.18
N TYR A 321 -29.94 18.88 5.04
CA TYR A 321 -30.71 19.07 3.82
C TYR A 321 -31.72 20.19 3.98
N LYS A 322 -31.83 21.03 2.95
CA LYS A 322 -32.94 21.95 2.79
C LYS A 322 -33.83 21.47 1.64
N GLN A 323 -35.12 21.35 1.93
CA GLN A 323 -36.14 20.97 0.96
C GLN A 323 -36.06 21.86 -0.30
N ASP A 324 -36.08 21.23 -1.47
CA ASP A 324 -36.01 21.83 -2.80
C ASP A 324 -34.73 22.63 -3.10
N VAL A 325 -33.73 22.56 -2.21
CA VAL A 325 -32.40 23.13 -2.42
C VAL A 325 -31.35 22.05 -2.52
N GLY A 326 -31.29 21.09 -1.59
CA GLY A 326 -30.19 20.11 -1.53
C GLY A 326 -29.48 20.10 -0.19
N ILE A 327 -28.21 19.69 -0.21
CA ILE A 327 -27.32 19.73 0.96
C ILE A 327 -26.85 21.17 1.16
N VAL A 328 -27.06 21.75 2.34
CA VAL A 328 -26.65 23.13 2.67
C VAL A 328 -25.42 23.17 3.58
N LYS A 329 -25.20 22.11 4.35
CA LYS A 329 -24.02 21.91 5.20
C LYS A 329 -23.70 20.43 5.29
N HIS A 330 -22.42 20.11 5.23
CA HIS A 330 -21.92 18.76 5.43
C HIS A 330 -20.72 18.81 6.37
N VAL A 331 -20.76 18.03 7.45
CA VAL A 331 -19.67 17.94 8.42
C VAL A 331 -19.17 16.51 8.42
N ARG A 332 -17.85 16.34 8.32
CA ARG A 332 -17.19 15.06 8.59
C ARG A 332 -16.46 15.18 9.92
N GLN A 333 -16.76 14.26 10.81
CA GLN A 333 -16.04 14.06 12.06
C GLN A 333 -15.31 12.73 11.98
N CYS A 334 -14.00 12.79 12.04
CA CYS A 334 -13.10 11.65 11.98
C CYS A 334 -11.80 12.06 12.64
N ASP A 335 -11.03 11.11 13.15
CA ASP A 335 -9.70 11.38 13.69
C ASP A 335 -9.68 12.32 14.91
N GLY A 336 -10.82 12.47 15.60
CA GLY A 336 -11.04 13.48 16.63
C GLY A 336 -10.97 14.92 16.11
N VAL A 337 -11.22 15.12 14.81
CA VAL A 337 -11.28 16.41 14.12
C VAL A 337 -12.61 16.54 13.40
N LYS A 338 -13.18 17.74 13.41
CA LYS A 338 -14.37 18.12 12.63
C LYS A 338 -13.94 19.03 11.50
N GLU A 339 -14.37 18.72 10.29
CA GLU A 339 -14.27 19.61 9.14
C GLU A 339 -15.67 19.87 8.57
N THR A 340 -15.89 21.08 8.06
CA THR A 340 -17.20 21.49 7.52
C THR A 340 -17.09 21.90 6.06
N ARG A 341 -18.15 21.63 5.30
CA ARG A 341 -18.43 22.23 4.00
C ARG A 341 -19.75 22.97 4.07
N LEU A 342 -19.73 24.25 3.73
CA LEU A 342 -20.88 25.15 3.74
C LEU A 342 -21.25 25.53 2.31
N LEU A 343 -22.55 25.56 2.02
CA LEU A 343 -23.04 26.00 0.71
C LEU A 343 -22.75 27.49 0.51
N LYS A 344 -21.91 27.79 -0.47
CA LYS A 344 -21.51 29.15 -0.85
C LYS A 344 -22.46 29.78 -1.87
N SER A 345 -22.97 28.97 -2.80
CA SER A 345 -23.93 29.40 -3.81
C SER A 345 -24.61 28.19 -4.44
N TYR A 346 -25.78 28.40 -5.03
CA TYR A 346 -26.53 27.35 -5.72
C TYR A 346 -27.40 27.94 -6.82
N ASP A 347 -27.79 27.10 -7.78
CA ASP A 347 -28.75 27.42 -8.83
C ASP A 347 -29.65 26.20 -9.07
N ILE A 348 -30.94 26.32 -8.71
CA ILE A 348 -31.94 25.25 -8.89
C ILE A 348 -32.89 25.68 -10.00
N VAL A 349 -32.74 25.04 -11.16
CA VAL A 349 -33.54 25.28 -12.36
C VAL A 349 -34.84 24.48 -12.33
N GLY A 350 -34.84 23.32 -11.66
CA GLY A 350 -36.04 22.48 -11.51
C GLY A 350 -35.85 21.29 -10.57
N GLY A 351 -36.89 20.45 -10.46
CA GLY A 351 -36.93 19.32 -9.54
C GLY A 351 -37.49 19.69 -8.15
N LYS A 352 -37.69 18.67 -7.30
CA LYS A 352 -38.20 18.81 -5.92
C LYS A 352 -37.54 17.78 -5.00
N GLY A 353 -37.68 17.95 -3.69
CA GLY A 353 -37.21 17.00 -2.68
C GLY A 353 -35.91 17.43 -2.00
N ILE A 354 -35.34 16.52 -1.21
CA ILE A 354 -34.05 16.70 -0.52
C ILE A 354 -32.87 16.81 -1.49
N LEU A 355 -33.03 16.33 -2.72
CA LEU A 355 -32.08 16.48 -3.82
C LEU A 355 -32.88 16.78 -5.09
N PRO A 356 -33.14 18.06 -5.41
CA PRO A 356 -33.91 18.42 -6.59
C PRO A 356 -33.17 17.95 -7.84
N SER A 357 -33.76 16.99 -8.55
CA SER A 357 -33.14 16.30 -9.68
C SER A 357 -33.57 16.95 -10.99
N HIS A 358 -32.72 17.78 -11.56
CA HIS A 358 -32.92 18.40 -12.87
C HIS A 358 -31.56 18.76 -13.49
N THR A 359 -31.40 18.51 -14.79
CA THR A 359 -30.21 18.88 -15.55
C THR A 359 -29.96 20.39 -15.43
N GLY A 360 -28.74 20.78 -15.09
CA GLY A 360 -28.33 22.18 -14.90
C GLY A 360 -28.33 22.66 -13.45
N ASN A 361 -28.97 21.94 -12.52
CA ASN A 361 -28.88 22.28 -11.09
C ASN A 361 -27.42 22.27 -10.62
N SER A 362 -27.03 23.22 -9.79
CA SER A 362 -25.64 23.34 -9.32
C SER A 362 -25.51 23.84 -7.89
N TRP A 363 -24.42 23.43 -7.24
CA TRP A 363 -24.06 23.78 -5.87
C TRP A 363 -22.56 24.05 -5.80
N GLU A 364 -22.15 25.09 -5.09
CA GLU A 364 -20.74 25.38 -4.77
C GLU A 364 -20.57 25.41 -3.27
N TYR A 365 -19.61 24.65 -2.76
CA TYR A 365 -19.29 24.54 -1.35
C TYR A 365 -17.90 25.10 -1.06
N VAL A 366 -17.74 25.62 0.15
CA VAL A 366 -16.46 26.07 0.71
C VAL A 366 -16.19 25.43 2.06
N SER A 367 -14.92 25.28 2.41
CA SER A 367 -14.51 24.90 3.76
C SER A 367 -14.68 26.07 4.74
N ASP A 368 -14.77 25.74 6.02
CA ASP A 368 -14.71 26.66 7.16
C ASP A 368 -13.28 27.11 7.53
N ASN A 369 -12.26 26.64 6.80
CA ASN A 369 -10.88 27.09 6.97
C ASN A 369 -10.70 28.57 6.60
N ASN A 370 -9.71 29.20 7.24
CA ASN A 370 -9.34 30.57 6.92
C ASN A 370 -8.71 30.64 5.51
N PRO A 371 -9.29 31.43 4.57
CA PRO A 371 -8.83 31.50 3.19
C PRO A 371 -7.42 32.10 3.04
N LYS A 372 -6.87 32.72 4.09
CA LYS A 372 -5.47 33.15 4.14
C LYS A 372 -4.49 31.96 4.06
N PHE A 373 -4.88 30.79 4.60
CA PHE A 373 -4.02 29.62 4.72
C PHE A 373 -4.43 28.50 3.78
N ILE A 374 -5.72 28.34 3.50
CA ILE A 374 -6.23 27.31 2.60
C ILE A 374 -7.32 27.90 1.70
N LEU A 375 -7.08 27.90 0.39
CA LEU A 375 -8.12 28.13 -0.60
C LEU A 375 -8.86 26.82 -0.85
N HIS A 376 -10.19 26.89 -0.86
CA HIS A 376 -11.05 25.74 -1.11
C HIS A 376 -12.26 26.16 -1.95
N SER A 377 -12.58 25.35 -2.95
CA SER A 377 -13.83 25.44 -3.71
C SER A 377 -14.23 24.06 -4.22
N SER A 378 -15.48 23.66 -4.03
CA SER A 378 -16.00 22.38 -4.53
C SER A 378 -17.34 22.62 -5.22
N ARG A 379 -17.35 22.52 -6.55
CA ARG A 379 -18.54 22.79 -7.37
C ARG A 379 -19.12 21.50 -7.94
N PHE A 380 -20.41 21.31 -7.73
CA PHE A 380 -21.21 20.23 -8.28
C PHE A 380 -22.21 20.75 -9.30
N VAL A 381 -22.38 20.01 -10.40
CA VAL A 381 -23.40 20.29 -11.42
C VAL A 381 -24.09 18.99 -11.80
N MET A 382 -25.42 19.01 -11.87
CA MET A 382 -26.20 17.89 -12.40
C MET A 382 -26.16 17.92 -13.92
N SER A 383 -25.27 17.12 -14.52
CA SER A 383 -25.06 17.10 -15.97
C SER A 383 -26.15 16.36 -16.73
N HIS A 384 -26.86 15.44 -16.06
CA HIS A 384 -27.98 14.69 -16.62
C HIS A 384 -28.96 14.28 -15.50
N ALA A 385 -30.26 14.34 -15.78
CA ALA A 385 -31.31 13.80 -14.93
C ALA A 385 -32.49 13.33 -15.79
N ASP A 386 -32.95 12.10 -15.55
CA ASP A 386 -34.17 11.52 -16.13
C ASP A 386 -34.95 10.70 -15.09
N ASP A 387 -35.96 9.95 -15.54
CA ASP A 387 -36.82 9.11 -14.71
C ASP A 387 -36.12 7.86 -14.16
N LYS A 388 -34.88 7.58 -14.58
CA LYS A 388 -34.13 6.38 -14.21
C LYS A 388 -32.86 6.71 -13.42
N LYS A 389 -32.21 7.84 -13.69
CA LYS A 389 -30.92 8.18 -13.07
C LYS A 389 -30.58 9.66 -13.15
N VAL A 390 -29.60 10.04 -12.33
CA VAL A 390 -28.95 11.34 -12.36
C VAL A 390 -27.43 11.17 -12.42
N LEU A 391 -26.77 12.11 -13.09
CA LEU A 391 -25.32 12.23 -13.12
C LEU A 391 -24.91 13.58 -12.53
N LEU A 392 -24.02 13.53 -11.55
CA LEU A 392 -23.40 14.70 -10.91
C LEU A 392 -21.93 14.77 -11.30
N ILE A 393 -21.48 15.93 -11.78
CA ILE A 393 -20.05 16.21 -11.98
C ILE A 393 -19.54 17.08 -10.85
N GLN A 394 -18.30 16.85 -10.44
CA GLN A 394 -17.59 17.64 -9.43
C GLN A 394 -16.30 18.21 -10.01
N ASN A 395 -16.02 19.48 -9.70
CA ASN A 395 -14.68 20.04 -9.74
C ASN A 395 -14.33 20.61 -8.36
N CYS A 396 -13.30 20.05 -7.73
CA CYS A 396 -12.79 20.50 -6.44
C CYS A 396 -11.38 21.06 -6.59
N GLU A 397 -11.11 22.15 -5.88
CA GLU A 397 -9.86 22.87 -5.81
C GLU A 397 -9.49 23.09 -4.35
N ILE A 398 -8.26 22.72 -4.02
CA ILE A 398 -7.68 22.91 -2.71
C ILE A 398 -6.25 23.41 -2.91
N GLU A 399 -5.89 24.51 -2.27
CA GLU A 399 -4.52 25.02 -2.28
C GLU A 399 -4.14 25.49 -0.88
N ARG A 400 -3.04 24.95 -0.34
CA ARG A 400 -2.45 25.38 0.92
C ARG A 400 -1.45 26.50 0.67
N LEU A 401 -1.78 27.68 1.17
CA LEU A 401 -0.97 28.90 1.11
C LEU A 401 -0.07 29.06 2.34
N GLY A 402 -0.39 28.40 3.45
CA GLY A 402 0.38 28.46 4.68
C GLY A 402 -0.26 27.65 5.82
N TYR A 403 0.13 27.99 7.05
CA TYR A 403 -0.33 27.36 8.28
C TYR A 403 -0.72 28.43 9.31
N ASP A 404 -1.84 28.24 10.01
CA ASP A 404 -2.26 29.10 11.12
C ASP A 404 -1.56 28.70 12.43
N ASP A 405 -0.65 29.54 12.92
CA ASP A 405 0.07 29.37 14.18
C ASP A 405 -0.82 29.30 15.44
N ASN A 406 -2.13 29.56 15.31
CA ASN A 406 -3.12 29.40 16.39
C ASN A 406 -3.98 28.13 16.25
N SER A 407 -3.78 27.34 15.19
CA SER A 407 -4.48 26.08 14.95
C SER A 407 -3.57 24.91 15.25
N TRP A 408 -3.97 24.07 16.21
CA TRP A 408 -3.24 22.84 16.52
C TRP A 408 -3.12 21.92 15.30
N ILE A 409 -4.20 21.80 14.51
CA ILE A 409 -4.24 20.97 13.31
C ILE A 409 -3.21 21.46 12.29
N ASP A 410 -3.15 22.77 12.04
CA ASP A 410 -2.19 23.32 11.08
C ASP A 410 -0.74 23.16 11.56
N MET A 411 -0.45 23.27 12.86
CA MET A 411 0.90 23.01 13.37
C MET A 411 1.31 21.54 13.23
N ILE A 412 0.41 20.59 13.49
CA ILE A 412 0.67 19.18 13.23
C ILE A 412 0.89 18.91 11.74
N GLN A 413 0.08 19.52 10.88
CA GLN A 413 0.25 19.40 9.44
C GLN A 413 1.55 20.06 8.96
N HIS A 414 1.97 21.17 9.56
CA HIS A 414 3.26 21.80 9.26
C HIS A 414 4.40 20.82 9.56
N ILE A 415 4.43 20.21 10.75
CA ILE A 415 5.43 19.20 11.12
C ILE A 415 5.44 18.05 10.09
N ARG A 416 4.27 17.48 9.80
CA ARG A 416 4.13 16.30 8.94
C ARG A 416 4.48 16.55 7.48
N ASN A 417 4.29 17.77 6.96
CA ASN A 417 4.46 18.06 5.52
C ASN A 417 5.74 18.84 5.20
N GLU A 418 6.29 19.59 6.14
CA GLU A 418 7.45 20.44 5.84
C GLU A 418 8.75 19.95 6.47
N TYR A 419 8.75 18.91 7.34
CA TYR A 419 10.00 18.42 7.95
C TYR A 419 11.02 17.91 6.94
N CYS A 420 10.58 17.53 5.74
CA CYS A 420 11.42 16.96 4.70
C CYS A 420 10.89 17.31 3.30
N SER A 421 11.79 17.50 2.34
CA SER A 421 11.44 17.61 0.92
C SER A 421 12.37 16.76 0.06
N TYR A 422 11.87 16.24 -1.06
CA TYR A 422 12.66 15.53 -2.06
C TYR A 422 12.91 16.42 -3.29
N LYS A 423 14.18 16.78 -3.53
CA LYS A 423 14.59 17.56 -4.72
C LYS A 423 15.88 16.97 -5.29
N ASP A 424 15.97 16.92 -6.62
CA ASP A 424 17.15 16.43 -7.37
C ASP A 424 17.68 15.05 -6.92
N GLY A 425 16.76 14.13 -6.59
CA GLY A 425 17.15 12.78 -6.18
C GLY A 425 17.54 12.65 -4.71
N LYS A 426 17.37 13.71 -3.90
CA LYS A 426 17.83 13.76 -2.51
C LYS A 426 16.76 14.30 -1.56
N TYR A 427 16.59 13.61 -0.45
CA TYR A 427 15.82 14.11 0.69
C TYR A 427 16.62 15.14 1.49
N THR A 428 15.98 16.25 1.84
CA THR A 428 16.54 17.32 2.67
C THR A 428 15.59 17.59 3.82
N LEU A 429 16.11 17.58 5.05
CA LEU A 429 15.36 17.91 6.27
C LEU A 429 15.29 19.43 6.46
N HIS A 430 14.18 19.91 7.03
CA HIS A 430 13.94 21.32 7.34
C HIS A 430 13.60 21.54 8.80
N ASP A 431 13.84 22.74 9.30
CA ASP A 431 13.51 23.11 10.67
C ASP A 431 11.99 23.27 10.85
N VAL A 432 11.41 22.46 11.72
CA VAL A 432 9.99 22.55 12.13
C VAL A 432 9.84 22.81 13.64
N SER A 433 10.91 23.25 14.32
CA SER A 433 10.95 23.42 15.78
C SER A 433 9.90 24.42 16.28
N HIS A 434 9.64 25.49 15.53
CA HIS A 434 8.57 26.45 15.86
C HIS A 434 7.19 25.78 15.86
N ALA A 435 6.88 24.97 14.85
CA ALA A 435 5.61 24.25 14.78
C ALA A 435 5.48 23.22 15.92
N VAL A 436 6.57 22.57 16.30
CA VAL A 436 6.64 21.67 17.47
C VAL A 436 6.30 22.40 18.77
N GLU A 437 6.91 23.56 19.02
CA GLU A 437 6.62 24.38 20.20
C GLU A 437 5.16 24.82 20.24
N ARG A 438 4.65 25.34 19.12
CA ARG A 438 3.24 25.77 19.00
C ARG A 438 2.26 24.61 19.18
N ALA A 439 2.51 23.44 18.58
CA ALA A 439 1.65 22.27 18.73
C ALA A 439 1.51 21.85 20.20
N ARG A 440 2.59 21.90 20.99
CA ARG A 440 2.56 21.59 22.44
C ARG A 440 1.68 22.55 23.23
N ILE A 441 1.72 23.84 22.89
CA ILE A 441 0.91 24.87 23.55
C ILE A 441 -0.57 24.72 23.18
N LEU A 442 -0.86 24.38 21.91
CA LEU A 442 -2.21 24.35 21.37
C LEU A 442 -2.97 23.04 21.62
N ALA A 443 -2.28 21.96 22.01
CA ALA A 443 -2.92 20.67 22.28
C ALA A 443 -3.79 20.71 23.54
N GLN A 444 -5.11 20.63 23.37
CA GLN A 444 -6.08 20.76 24.46
C GLN A 444 -6.62 19.42 24.92
N THR A 445 -7.13 18.60 24.01
CA THR A 445 -7.80 17.33 24.32
C THR A 445 -6.80 16.21 24.66
N PRO A 446 -7.21 15.15 25.37
CA PRO A 446 -6.34 13.99 25.64
C PRO A 446 -5.72 13.40 24.36
N MET A 447 -6.52 13.25 23.31
CA MET A 447 -6.06 12.78 22.00
C MET A 447 -5.01 13.72 21.39
N GLN A 448 -5.26 15.04 21.38
CA GLN A 448 -4.32 16.02 20.85
C GLN A 448 -2.99 16.01 21.60
N ARG A 449 -3.02 15.88 22.94
CA ARG A 449 -1.82 15.81 23.78
C ARG A 449 -1.01 14.55 23.51
N ALA A 450 -1.67 13.40 23.40
CA ALA A 450 -1.00 12.13 23.11
C ALA A 450 -0.40 12.12 21.69
N HIS A 451 -1.16 12.58 20.69
CA HIS A 451 -0.65 12.79 19.34
C HIS A 451 0.59 13.68 19.35
N THR A 452 0.48 14.87 19.96
CA THR A 452 1.57 15.85 19.98
C THR A 452 2.81 15.29 20.65
N LYS A 453 2.66 14.57 21.78
CA LYS A 453 3.76 13.92 22.47
C LYS A 453 4.51 12.95 21.55
N ALA A 454 3.79 12.02 20.92
CA ALA A 454 4.39 10.99 20.06
C ALA A 454 4.99 11.60 18.78
N ALA A 455 4.25 12.45 18.07
CA ALA A 455 4.73 13.10 16.84
C ALA A 455 5.95 13.98 17.10
N CYS A 456 5.93 14.81 18.15
CA CYS A 456 7.06 15.68 18.46
C CYS A 456 8.31 14.88 18.85
N SER A 457 8.14 13.80 19.63
CA SER A 457 9.24 12.90 19.99
C SER A 457 9.95 12.32 18.76
N VAL A 458 9.18 11.91 17.74
CA VAL A 458 9.73 11.39 16.48
C VAL A 458 10.46 12.48 15.70
N VAL A 459 9.84 13.64 15.46
CA VAL A 459 10.47 14.68 14.61
C VAL A 459 11.70 15.30 15.27
N GLU A 460 11.68 15.50 16.60
CA GLU A 460 12.85 15.98 17.33
C GLU A 460 13.99 14.97 17.27
N ARG A 461 13.69 13.67 17.33
CA ARG A 461 14.69 12.62 17.14
C ARG A 461 15.24 12.60 15.72
N ILE A 462 14.41 12.85 14.70
CA ILE A 462 14.86 13.01 13.32
C ILE A 462 15.88 14.15 13.23
N LEU A 463 15.53 15.34 13.73
CA LEU A 463 16.42 16.51 13.69
C LEU A 463 17.69 16.29 14.54
N ALA A 464 17.56 15.72 15.74
CA ALA A 464 18.70 15.51 16.65
C ALA A 464 19.72 14.48 16.13
N THR A 465 19.34 13.63 15.17
CA THR A 465 20.22 12.63 14.56
C THR A 465 20.77 13.05 13.20
N ASP A 466 20.47 14.27 12.75
CA ASP A 466 21.03 14.87 11.55
C ASP A 466 22.21 15.80 11.89
N PRO A 467 23.38 15.66 11.23
CA PRO A 467 24.56 16.47 11.52
C PRO A 467 24.42 17.96 11.22
N SER A 468 23.45 18.36 10.39
CA SER A 468 23.22 19.77 10.04
C SER A 468 22.50 20.51 11.15
N PHE A 469 21.62 19.83 11.89
CA PHE A 469 20.88 20.36 13.02
C PHE A 469 21.57 20.09 14.36
N ASN A 470 22.28 18.96 14.48
CA ASN A 470 23.07 18.59 15.65
C ASN A 470 24.48 18.13 15.23
N PRO A 471 25.47 19.04 15.15
CA PRO A 471 26.86 18.69 14.82
C PRO A 471 27.50 17.70 15.79
N ASP A 472 27.05 17.67 17.04
CA ASP A 472 27.54 16.82 18.13
C ASP A 472 26.74 15.52 18.29
N TYR A 473 26.03 15.10 17.24
CA TYR A 473 25.22 13.89 17.23
C TYR A 473 26.02 12.64 17.66
N MET A 474 25.42 11.88 18.57
CA MET A 474 25.92 10.57 19.04
C MET A 474 25.24 9.39 18.33
N HIS A 475 24.17 9.67 17.57
CA HIS A 475 23.39 8.68 16.84
C HIS A 475 22.99 9.19 15.46
N THR A 476 22.86 8.29 14.49
CA THR A 476 22.29 8.58 13.17
C THR A 476 20.90 7.97 13.04
N GLY A 477 19.97 8.67 12.38
CA GLY A 477 18.61 8.22 12.15
C GLY A 477 18.50 7.30 10.93
N HIS A 478 17.85 6.15 11.10
CA HIS A 478 17.68 5.14 10.05
C HIS A 478 16.22 4.78 9.81
N TRP A 479 15.41 4.66 10.87
CA TRP A 479 13.97 4.52 10.72
C TRP A 479 13.22 5.10 11.92
N ASN A 480 12.89 6.39 11.82
CA ASN A 480 12.06 7.08 12.81
C ASN A 480 10.69 7.32 12.21
N PHE A 481 9.63 6.77 12.80
CA PHE A 481 8.30 6.82 12.22
C PHE A 481 7.27 7.17 13.29
N PHE A 482 6.52 8.23 13.04
CA PHE A 482 5.28 8.53 13.74
C PHE A 482 4.10 8.02 12.94
N ARG A 483 3.24 7.21 13.56
CA ARG A 483 2.01 6.74 12.92
C ARG A 483 0.79 6.97 13.81
N LYS A 484 -0.34 7.26 13.16
CA LYS A 484 -1.67 7.22 13.76
C LYS A 484 -2.49 6.12 13.10
N GLY A 485 -3.10 5.27 13.92
CA GLY A 485 -4.04 4.25 13.48
C GLY A 485 -5.22 4.08 14.44
N TYR A 486 -6.14 3.18 14.09
CA TYR A 486 -7.35 2.87 14.86
C TYR A 486 -7.50 1.37 14.97
N ALA A 487 -8.07 0.94 16.09
CA ALA A 487 -8.46 -0.46 16.29
C ALA A 487 -9.98 -0.60 16.16
N LEU A 488 -10.42 -1.45 15.24
CA LEU A 488 -11.83 -1.70 14.95
C LEU A 488 -12.19 -3.16 15.27
N GLY A 489 -13.15 -3.35 16.16
CA GLY A 489 -13.70 -4.68 16.46
C GLY A 489 -14.75 -5.10 15.44
N LYS A 490 -14.57 -6.27 14.82
CA LYS A 490 -15.50 -6.86 13.85
C LYS A 490 -15.78 -8.32 14.21
N GLY A 491 -16.85 -8.52 14.99
CA GLY A 491 -17.18 -9.85 15.50
C GLY A 491 -16.09 -10.38 16.43
N SER A 492 -15.46 -11.50 16.08
CA SER A 492 -14.34 -12.12 16.79
C SER A 492 -12.97 -11.54 16.41
N ARG A 493 -12.91 -10.61 15.47
CA ARG A 493 -11.66 -10.06 14.93
C ARG A 493 -11.43 -8.63 15.39
N LEU A 494 -10.17 -8.26 15.56
CA LEU A 494 -9.72 -6.91 15.80
C LEU A 494 -8.81 -6.48 14.65
N GLU A 495 -9.28 -5.52 13.85
CA GLU A 495 -8.54 -4.98 12.71
C GLU A 495 -7.81 -3.71 13.15
N TYR A 496 -6.61 -3.51 12.60
CA TYR A 496 -5.83 -2.29 12.73
C TYR A 496 -5.83 -1.54 11.40
N MET A 497 -6.27 -0.30 11.41
CA MET A 497 -6.33 0.54 10.21
C MET A 497 -5.45 1.76 10.37
N ASP A 498 -4.80 2.16 9.29
CA ASP A 498 -3.89 3.28 9.29
C ASP A 498 -4.48 4.55 8.70
N ASN A 499 -3.91 5.67 9.11
CA ASN A 499 -4.25 6.95 8.53
C ASN A 499 -2.98 7.75 8.17
N TYR A 500 -2.62 7.66 6.89
CA TYR A 500 -1.41 8.28 6.34
C TYR A 500 -1.45 9.82 6.35
N ARG A 501 -2.63 10.43 6.53
CA ARG A 501 -2.76 11.90 6.64
C ARG A 501 -1.92 12.47 7.78
N TRP A 502 -1.81 11.73 8.88
CA TRP A 502 -1.16 12.20 10.11
C TRP A 502 0.27 11.69 10.28
N SER A 503 0.62 10.64 9.54
CA SER A 503 1.82 9.84 9.75
C SER A 503 2.99 10.39 8.92
N PHE A 504 4.21 10.32 9.45
CA PHE A 504 5.43 10.74 8.75
C PHE A 504 6.66 9.96 9.22
N GLU A 505 7.60 9.70 8.32
CA GLU A 505 8.79 8.91 8.60
C GLU A 505 10.09 9.52 8.05
N TRP A 506 11.19 9.22 8.73
CA TRP A 506 12.52 9.33 8.17
C TRP A 506 13.10 7.92 8.02
N LYS A 507 13.17 7.45 6.79
CA LYS A 507 13.62 6.11 6.43
C LYS A 507 14.87 6.16 5.57
N ASN A 508 15.96 5.63 6.12
CA ASN A 508 17.27 5.49 5.51
C ASN A 508 17.85 4.11 5.88
N VAL A 509 17.17 3.07 5.42
CA VAL A 509 17.52 1.65 5.61
C VAL A 509 18.02 1.10 4.28
N ARG A 510 19.18 0.43 4.29
CA ARG A 510 19.73 -0.23 3.11
C ARG A 510 19.24 -1.67 3.01
N TRP A 511 18.58 -1.97 1.90
CA TRP A 511 18.14 -3.31 1.55
C TRP A 511 19.31 -4.29 1.45
N GLY A 512 19.11 -5.53 1.92
CA GLY A 512 20.09 -6.62 1.96
C GLY A 512 20.95 -6.65 3.23
N ASN A 513 20.98 -5.57 4.02
CA ASN A 513 21.71 -5.53 5.28
C ASN A 513 20.81 -5.99 6.45
N VAL A 514 21.01 -7.23 6.89
CA VAL A 514 20.26 -7.86 7.99
C VAL A 514 20.22 -7.00 9.26
N SER A 515 21.33 -6.34 9.62
CA SER A 515 21.41 -5.49 10.81
C SER A 515 20.54 -4.23 10.70
N GLU A 516 20.42 -3.66 9.50
CA GLU A 516 19.58 -2.49 9.23
C GLU A 516 18.11 -2.88 9.04
N GLU A 517 17.85 -3.96 8.32
CA GLU A 517 16.51 -4.52 8.11
C GLU A 517 15.86 -4.95 9.43
N ALA A 518 16.66 -5.33 10.44
CA ALA A 518 16.17 -5.63 11.77
C ALA A 518 15.42 -4.46 12.43
N LEU A 519 15.73 -3.21 12.05
CA LEU A 519 14.96 -2.04 12.50
C LEU A 519 13.54 -2.07 11.95
N LEU A 520 13.33 -2.63 10.75
CA LEU A 520 12.04 -2.68 10.07
C LEU A 520 10.99 -3.51 10.82
N PHE A 521 11.42 -4.39 11.73
CA PHE A 521 10.53 -5.22 12.55
C PHE A 521 9.94 -4.51 13.77
N ASN A 522 10.27 -3.24 14.02
CA ASN A 522 9.57 -2.44 15.03
C ASN A 522 8.12 -2.06 14.58
N ASP A 523 7.70 -2.44 13.37
CA ASP A 523 6.35 -2.30 12.81
C ASP A 523 5.38 -3.40 13.24
N ILE A 524 5.36 -3.67 14.54
CA ILE A 524 4.82 -4.90 15.13
C ILE A 524 3.34 -5.11 14.75
N TYR A 525 2.50 -4.08 14.81
CA TYR A 525 1.06 -4.21 14.48
C TYR A 525 0.81 -4.34 12.99
N ASP A 526 1.58 -3.63 12.16
CA ASP A 526 1.34 -3.61 10.72
C ASP A 526 1.85 -4.87 10.02
N ILE A 527 2.93 -5.48 10.52
CA ILE A 527 3.38 -6.78 10.02
C ILE A 527 2.29 -7.84 10.28
N LEU A 528 1.73 -7.86 11.49
CA LEU A 528 0.63 -8.77 11.82
C LEU A 528 -0.60 -8.47 10.99
N GLN A 529 -1.11 -7.23 11.00
CA GLN A 529 -2.27 -6.80 10.23
C GLN A 529 -2.14 -7.14 8.74
N ASN A 530 -0.99 -6.86 8.13
CA ASN A 530 -0.78 -7.08 6.70
C ASN A 530 -0.53 -8.56 6.36
N GLY A 531 -0.14 -9.38 7.35
CA GLY A 531 -0.01 -10.83 7.21
C GLY A 531 -1.31 -11.59 7.45
N THR A 532 -2.17 -11.14 8.36
CA THR A 532 -3.34 -11.92 8.84
C THR A 532 -4.68 -11.18 8.74
N ASN A 533 -4.70 -10.03 8.08
CA ASN A 533 -5.87 -9.14 7.88
C ASN A 533 -6.52 -8.62 9.18
N CYS A 534 -5.90 -8.88 10.34
CA CYS A 534 -6.32 -8.45 11.66
C CYS A 534 -5.12 -8.55 12.61
N ILE A 535 -5.13 -7.80 13.71
CA ILE A 535 -4.13 -7.90 14.79
C ILE A 535 -4.55 -8.90 15.88
N TRP A 536 -5.79 -9.39 15.83
CA TRP A 536 -6.29 -10.47 16.69
C TRP A 536 -7.53 -11.15 16.09
N CYS A 537 -7.67 -12.46 16.33
CA CYS A 537 -8.89 -13.24 16.13
C CYS A 537 -9.12 -14.15 17.33
N ASP A 538 -10.32 -14.16 17.92
CA ASP A 538 -10.65 -15.00 19.08
C ASP A 538 -10.54 -16.51 18.78
N GLU A 539 -10.60 -16.90 17.50
CA GLU A 539 -10.41 -18.29 17.08
C GLU A 539 -8.99 -18.79 17.37
N TRP A 540 -8.00 -17.88 17.42
CA TRP A 540 -6.60 -18.22 17.71
C TRP A 540 -6.35 -18.62 19.16
N VAL A 541 -7.33 -18.50 20.06
CA VAL A 541 -7.20 -18.96 21.45
C VAL A 541 -7.05 -20.48 21.52
N GLU A 542 -7.73 -21.20 20.63
CA GLU A 542 -7.64 -22.64 20.54
C GLU A 542 -6.36 -23.05 19.80
N GLU A 543 -5.72 -24.14 20.25
CA GLU A 543 -4.54 -24.67 19.56
C GLU A 543 -4.96 -25.29 18.23
N GLY A 544 -4.27 -24.93 17.15
CA GLY A 544 -4.67 -25.34 15.81
C GLY A 544 -3.92 -24.64 14.68
N GLU A 545 -4.25 -25.06 13.46
CA GLU A 545 -3.75 -24.44 12.23
C GLU A 545 -4.89 -23.68 11.54
N TYR A 546 -4.61 -22.45 11.15
CA TYR A 546 -5.52 -21.54 10.46
C TYR A 546 -4.85 -21.03 9.17
N VAL A 547 -5.65 -20.68 8.18
CA VAL A 547 -5.17 -20.12 6.92
C VAL A 547 -5.93 -18.84 6.62
N GLU A 548 -5.20 -17.76 6.40
CA GLU A 548 -5.74 -16.47 5.96
C GLU A 548 -5.30 -16.21 4.52
N GLU A 549 -6.27 -15.91 3.64
CA GLU A 549 -6.03 -15.57 2.24
C GLU A 549 -6.84 -14.33 1.86
N PHE A 550 -6.16 -13.27 1.42
CA PHE A 550 -6.79 -12.00 1.09
C PHE A 550 -5.93 -11.15 0.15
N LEU A 551 -6.55 -10.16 -0.49
CA LEU A 551 -5.87 -9.22 -1.36
C LEU A 551 -5.59 -7.91 -0.59
N LEU A 552 -4.36 -7.71 -0.15
CA LEU A 552 -3.92 -6.51 0.54
C LEU A 552 -3.71 -5.36 -0.46
N TRP A 553 -4.29 -4.20 -0.15
CA TRP A 553 -4.25 -2.97 -0.96
C TRP A 553 -4.61 -3.16 -2.44
N ASN A 554 -5.44 -4.16 -2.74
CA ASN A 554 -5.82 -4.55 -4.10
C ASN A 554 -4.65 -4.96 -5.02
N SER A 555 -3.46 -5.24 -4.46
CA SER A 555 -2.24 -5.52 -5.23
C SER A 555 -1.49 -6.76 -4.77
N TYR A 556 -1.48 -7.06 -3.47
CA TYR A 556 -0.71 -8.18 -2.91
C TYR A 556 -1.64 -9.32 -2.50
N TYR A 557 -1.52 -10.47 -3.16
CA TYR A 557 -2.23 -11.68 -2.76
C TYR A 557 -1.50 -12.31 -1.57
N ILE A 558 -2.00 -12.05 -0.37
CA ILE A 558 -1.39 -12.55 0.86
C ILE A 558 -2.01 -13.90 1.21
N LYS A 559 -1.13 -14.87 1.49
CA LYS A 559 -1.49 -16.18 2.04
C LYS A 559 -0.64 -16.44 3.26
N THR A 560 -1.28 -16.67 4.40
CA THR A 560 -0.59 -16.91 5.66
C THR A 560 -1.13 -18.16 6.34
N THR A 561 -0.22 -19.09 6.62
CA THR A 561 -0.51 -20.20 7.54
C THR A 561 -0.18 -19.76 8.96
N ILE A 562 -1.10 -19.98 9.88
CA ILE A 562 -1.01 -19.58 11.29
C ILE A 562 -1.11 -20.84 12.13
N VAL A 563 -0.12 -21.11 12.97
CA VAL A 563 -0.15 -22.20 13.95
C VAL A 563 -0.23 -21.58 15.34
N SER A 564 -1.34 -21.83 16.04
CA SER A 564 -1.54 -21.40 17.43
C SER A 564 -1.21 -22.53 18.40
N GLU A 565 -0.38 -22.21 19.39
CA GLU A 565 0.11 -23.16 20.40
C GLU A 565 0.18 -22.50 21.78
N LYS A 566 0.00 -23.28 22.85
CA LYS A 566 0.31 -22.80 24.20
C LYS A 566 1.81 -22.58 24.36
N ALA A 567 2.17 -21.38 24.83
CA ALA A 567 3.55 -20.99 25.10
C ALA A 567 3.90 -21.09 26.60
N GLY A 568 2.90 -21.24 27.48
CA GLY A 568 3.10 -21.35 28.92
C GLY A 568 3.61 -20.04 29.52
N GLU A 569 4.70 -20.12 30.30
CA GLU A 569 5.31 -18.96 30.97
C GLU A 569 6.36 -18.30 30.07
N ILE A 570 6.26 -16.98 29.89
CA ILE A 570 7.22 -16.17 29.14
C ILE A 570 7.68 -14.99 30.00
N ALA A 571 9.00 -14.85 30.16
CA ALA A 571 9.62 -13.71 30.84
C ALA A 571 10.17 -12.68 29.84
N THR A 572 9.92 -11.41 30.12
CA THR A 572 10.52 -10.24 29.42
C THR A 572 10.97 -9.20 30.46
N LYS A 573 11.56 -8.08 30.03
CA LYS A 573 11.89 -6.96 30.93
C LYS A 573 10.66 -6.35 31.61
N ALA A 574 9.47 -6.48 31.01
CA ALA A 574 8.22 -5.97 31.57
C ALA A 574 7.63 -6.86 32.68
N GLY A 575 8.12 -8.09 32.84
CA GLY A 575 7.64 -9.05 33.83
C GLY A 575 7.57 -10.48 33.30
N THR A 576 6.97 -11.36 34.10
CA THR A 576 6.71 -12.76 33.74
C THR A 576 5.22 -12.96 33.53
N PHE A 577 4.86 -13.56 32.40
CA PHE A 577 3.48 -13.74 31.96
C PHE A 577 3.16 -15.24 31.85
N ASN A 578 2.01 -15.64 32.40
CA ASN A 578 1.53 -17.02 32.38
C ASN A 578 0.43 -17.22 31.33
N ASP A 579 0.18 -18.48 30.99
CA ASP A 579 -0.86 -18.90 30.04
C ASP A 579 -0.75 -18.19 28.68
N CYS A 580 0.49 -17.94 28.24
CA CYS A 580 0.76 -17.26 26.98
C CYS A 580 0.40 -18.16 25.79
N ILE A 581 0.08 -17.52 24.67
CA ILE A 581 -0.14 -18.17 23.36
C ILE A 581 0.98 -17.74 22.43
N LYS A 582 1.48 -18.68 21.61
CA LYS A 582 2.38 -18.42 20.49
C LYS A 582 1.62 -18.62 19.19
N LEU A 583 1.66 -17.62 18.31
CA LEU A 583 1.28 -17.74 16.91
C LEU A 583 2.54 -17.83 16.06
N SER A 584 2.70 -18.92 15.32
CA SER A 584 3.73 -19.06 14.29
C SER A 584 3.10 -18.79 12.93
N LEU A 585 3.59 -17.79 12.21
CA LEU A 585 3.09 -17.36 10.90
C LEU A 585 4.08 -17.75 9.81
N ASP A 586 3.60 -18.28 8.69
CA ASP A 586 4.33 -18.39 7.40
C ASP A 586 3.61 -17.52 6.36
N ILE A 587 4.14 -16.31 6.13
CA ILE A 587 3.49 -15.25 5.35
C ILE A 587 4.04 -15.23 3.91
N LYS A 588 3.16 -15.39 2.91
CA LYS A 588 3.50 -15.37 1.48
C LYS A 588 2.76 -14.23 0.77
N GLY A 589 3.32 -13.78 -0.36
CA GLY A 589 2.68 -12.78 -1.23
C GLY A 589 3.30 -11.39 -1.22
N PHE A 590 4.24 -11.11 -0.31
CA PHE A 590 5.01 -9.87 -0.34
C PHE A 590 6.17 -9.96 -1.34
N ASP A 591 6.34 -8.91 -2.13
CA ASP A 591 7.48 -8.70 -3.01
C ASP A 591 8.13 -7.32 -2.74
N THR A 592 9.13 -6.97 -3.56
CA THR A 592 9.73 -5.63 -3.62
C THR A 592 10.16 -5.08 -2.24
N GLY A 593 9.96 -3.79 -1.95
CA GLY A 593 10.40 -3.14 -0.69
C GLY A 593 9.63 -3.58 0.56
N LEU A 594 8.82 -4.65 0.48
CA LEU A 594 7.98 -5.17 1.58
C LEU A 594 8.31 -6.62 1.94
N THR A 595 9.30 -7.24 1.29
CA THR A 595 9.68 -8.64 1.54
C THR A 595 9.93 -8.95 3.01
N TYR A 596 10.50 -8.02 3.78
CA TYR A 596 10.74 -8.19 5.22
C TYR A 596 9.47 -8.58 6.02
N ARG A 597 8.29 -8.13 5.57
CA ARG A 597 7.00 -8.45 6.20
C ARG A 597 6.59 -9.92 5.99
N GLY A 598 7.09 -10.56 4.94
CA GLY A 598 6.84 -11.96 4.61
C GLY A 598 7.73 -12.96 5.37
N GLY A 599 7.58 -14.23 5.02
CA GLY A 599 8.31 -15.34 5.62
C GLY A 599 7.84 -15.69 7.03
N ARG A 600 8.66 -16.45 7.75
CA ARG A 600 8.33 -16.94 9.08
C ARG A 600 8.36 -15.82 10.12
N LYS A 601 7.34 -15.75 10.97
CA LYS A 601 7.23 -14.83 12.12
C LYS A 601 6.63 -15.55 13.32
N GLU A 602 6.95 -15.13 14.53
CA GLU A 602 6.31 -15.63 15.75
C GLU A 602 5.83 -14.46 16.61
N TYR A 603 4.63 -14.57 17.15
CA TYR A 603 4.03 -13.61 18.07
C TYR A 603 3.64 -14.33 19.36
N TYR A 604 4.05 -13.77 20.49
CA TYR A 604 3.68 -14.29 21.81
C TYR A 604 2.72 -13.31 22.45
N PHE A 605 1.55 -13.79 22.86
CA PHE A 605 0.49 -13.02 23.50
C PHE A 605 0.31 -13.44 24.95
N ALA A 606 0.17 -12.45 25.83
CA ALA A 606 -0.18 -12.67 27.23
C ALA A 606 -1.62 -12.22 27.51
N PRO A 607 -2.39 -12.99 28.29
CA PRO A 607 -3.75 -12.63 28.65
C PRO A 607 -3.77 -11.32 29.43
N GLY A 608 -4.68 -10.43 29.02
CA GLY A 608 -4.88 -9.11 29.60
C GLY A 608 -3.82 -8.07 29.24
N VAL A 609 -2.80 -8.41 28.46
CA VAL A 609 -1.72 -7.47 28.08
C VAL A 609 -1.66 -7.22 26.58
N GLY A 610 -1.66 -8.27 25.75
CA GLY A 610 -1.37 -8.14 24.32
C GLY A 610 -0.13 -8.92 23.90
N ILE A 611 0.47 -8.47 22.80
CA ILE A 611 1.77 -8.94 22.33
C ILE A 611 2.84 -8.64 23.39
N ILE A 612 3.65 -9.64 23.74
CA ILE A 612 4.76 -9.52 24.69
C ILE A 612 6.13 -9.79 24.05
N ARG A 613 6.16 -10.51 22.93
CA ARG A 613 7.38 -10.80 22.17
C ARG A 613 7.04 -11.05 20.71
N THR A 614 7.89 -10.58 19.80
CA THR A 614 7.90 -11.01 18.40
C THR A 614 9.26 -11.57 18.02
N VAL A 615 9.26 -12.62 17.20
CA VAL A 615 10.47 -13.19 16.60
C VAL A 615 10.31 -13.14 15.09
N ASN A 616 11.21 -12.42 14.43
CA ASN A 616 11.13 -12.14 13.01
C ASN A 616 12.28 -12.83 12.30
N TYR A 617 11.97 -13.83 11.46
CA TYR A 617 12.96 -14.49 10.64
C TYR A 617 13.15 -13.69 9.35
N HIS A 618 14.40 -13.48 8.96
CA HIS A 618 14.72 -12.75 7.74
C HIS A 618 14.43 -13.63 6.51
N PRO A 619 13.63 -13.16 5.53
CA PRO A 619 13.33 -13.93 4.33
C PRO A 619 14.59 -14.39 3.59
N GLY A 620 14.67 -15.66 3.21
CA GLY A 620 15.85 -16.25 2.56
C GLY A 620 17.07 -16.44 3.47
N LYS A 621 16.97 -16.06 4.76
CA LYS A 621 18.03 -16.13 5.77
C LYS A 621 17.46 -16.69 7.07
N GLU A 622 16.84 -17.88 7.03
CA GLU A 622 16.00 -18.42 8.11
C GLU A 622 16.70 -18.58 9.48
N LEU A 623 18.03 -18.52 9.52
CA LEU A 623 18.80 -18.59 10.77
C LEU A 623 18.99 -17.21 11.41
N ALA A 624 18.80 -16.15 10.64
CA ALA A 624 18.81 -14.78 11.11
C ALA A 624 17.44 -14.44 11.69
N LYS A 625 17.41 -14.12 12.99
CA LYS A 625 16.20 -13.70 13.67
C LYS A 625 16.39 -12.39 14.41
N THR A 626 15.36 -11.55 14.39
CA THR A 626 15.28 -10.32 15.17
C THR A 626 14.15 -10.44 16.18
N VAL A 627 14.44 -10.16 17.45
CA VAL A 627 13.45 -10.26 18.53
C VAL A 627 13.13 -8.87 19.06
N TYR A 628 11.85 -8.55 19.17
CA TYR A 628 11.36 -7.40 19.94
C TYR A 628 10.58 -7.91 21.14
N GLU A 629 10.86 -7.35 22.32
CA GLU A 629 10.17 -7.73 23.56
C GLU A 629 9.54 -6.54 24.25
N LEU A 630 8.40 -6.79 24.89
CA LEU A 630 7.75 -5.81 25.75
C LEU A 630 8.66 -5.52 26.95
N THR A 631 8.95 -4.24 27.14
CA THR A 631 9.83 -3.74 28.21
C THR A 631 9.10 -2.90 29.24
N ALA A 632 7.98 -2.28 28.85
CA ALA A 632 7.07 -1.58 29.73
C ALA A 632 5.65 -1.61 29.17
N TYR A 633 4.64 -1.57 30.04
CA TYR A 633 3.26 -1.39 29.65
C TYR A 633 2.44 -0.71 30.75
N GLU A 634 1.36 -0.03 30.36
CA GLU A 634 0.37 0.54 31.27
C GLU A 634 -1.04 0.10 30.88
N GLY A 635 -1.86 -0.26 31.86
CA GLY A 635 -3.24 -0.73 31.64
C GLY A 635 -3.32 -2.19 31.19
N VAL A 636 -4.35 -2.89 31.66
CA VAL A 636 -4.67 -4.29 31.34
C VAL A 636 -6.14 -4.41 30.93
N GLY A 637 -6.49 -5.44 30.17
CA GLY A 637 -7.85 -5.67 29.73
C GLY A 637 -8.26 -7.15 29.72
N LYS A 638 -9.28 -7.48 28.93
CA LYS A 638 -9.76 -8.86 28.75
C LYS A 638 -9.23 -9.45 27.44
N GLY A 639 -9.05 -10.78 27.42
CA GLY A 639 -8.58 -11.51 26.24
C GLY A 639 -7.08 -11.34 26.02
N PHE A 640 -6.58 -11.80 24.87
CA PHE A 640 -5.16 -11.79 24.53
C PHE A 640 -4.70 -10.55 23.78
N MET A 641 -5.61 -9.73 23.27
CA MET A 641 -5.29 -8.44 22.62
C MET A 641 -6.26 -7.35 23.09
N PRO A 642 -6.14 -6.88 24.35
CA PRO A 642 -7.00 -5.83 24.86
C PRO A 642 -6.68 -4.47 24.22
N VAL A 643 -7.73 -3.70 23.98
CA VAL A 643 -7.65 -2.32 23.47
C VAL A 643 -8.52 -1.46 24.38
N GLY A 644 -7.95 -0.38 24.92
CA GLY A 644 -8.67 0.53 25.79
C GLY A 644 -7.92 1.84 26.01
N ASP A 645 -8.66 2.85 26.45
CA ASP A 645 -8.14 4.17 26.74
C ASP A 645 -7.05 4.14 27.84
N GLY A 646 -6.01 4.95 27.66
CA GLY A 646 -4.90 5.07 28.60
C GLY A 646 -3.92 3.89 28.61
N MET A 647 -4.04 2.94 27.68
CA MET A 647 -3.05 1.86 27.57
C MET A 647 -1.75 2.34 26.89
N MET A 648 -0.63 1.75 27.28
CA MET A 648 0.67 1.95 26.62
C MET A 648 1.43 0.64 26.49
N ARG A 649 2.09 0.38 25.36
CA ARG A 649 2.97 -0.78 25.14
C ARG A 649 4.31 -0.33 24.57
N LYS A 650 5.42 -0.63 25.24
CA LYS A 650 6.77 -0.31 24.76
C LYS A 650 7.59 -1.57 24.49
N TYR A 651 8.08 -1.69 23.26
CA TYR A 651 8.90 -2.80 22.81
C TYR A 651 10.31 -2.32 22.49
N GLU A 652 11.33 -3.12 22.84
CA GLU A 652 12.72 -2.87 22.47
C GLU A 652 13.29 -4.10 21.76
N ALA A 653 14.11 -3.84 20.74
CA ALA A 653 14.84 -4.88 20.04
C ALA A 653 15.92 -5.50 20.94
N GLN A 654 16.09 -6.82 20.84
CA GLN A 654 17.11 -7.56 21.58
C GLN A 654 18.35 -7.77 20.69
N ASN A 655 19.52 -7.47 21.24
CA ASN A 655 20.84 -7.83 20.67
C ASN A 655 21.03 -7.42 19.19
N LEU A 656 20.53 -6.24 18.79
CA LEU A 656 20.87 -5.69 17.48
C LEU A 656 22.37 -5.45 17.39
N THR A 657 22.94 -5.78 16.24
CA THR A 657 24.37 -5.65 15.94
C THR A 657 24.71 -4.26 15.39
N ASP A 658 26.01 -3.97 15.22
CA ASP A 658 26.54 -2.77 14.55
C ASP A 658 26.14 -1.41 15.16
N GLY A 659 25.69 -1.43 16.42
CA GLY A 659 25.27 -0.24 17.16
C GLY A 659 23.84 0.21 16.86
N TYR A 660 23.04 -0.60 16.16
CA TYR A 660 21.63 -0.31 15.91
C TYR A 660 20.79 -0.42 17.19
N ILE A 661 19.81 0.46 17.31
CA ILE A 661 18.86 0.53 18.43
C ILE A 661 17.48 0.67 17.82
N GLY A 662 16.60 -0.29 18.12
CA GLY A 662 15.22 -0.34 17.65
C GLY A 662 14.25 -0.38 18.83
N SER A 663 13.20 0.44 18.79
CA SER A 663 12.08 0.36 19.72
C SER A 663 10.78 0.88 19.12
N ALA A 664 9.65 0.52 19.72
CA ALA A 664 8.33 1.01 19.36
C ALA A 664 7.49 1.24 20.63
N GLU A 665 6.89 2.42 20.76
CA GLU A 665 5.91 2.72 21.80
C GLU A 665 4.53 2.94 21.16
N TYR A 666 3.52 2.25 21.68
CA TYR A 666 2.13 2.34 21.26
C TYR A 666 1.33 2.98 22.38
N THR A 667 0.71 4.13 22.14
CA THR A 667 -0.15 4.84 23.10
C THR A 667 -1.60 4.82 22.63
N TYR A 668 -2.51 4.41 23.52
CA TYR A 668 -3.93 4.21 23.21
C TYR A 668 -4.75 5.31 23.85
N VAL A 669 -5.56 6.00 23.06
CA VAL A 669 -6.42 7.08 23.55
C VAL A 669 -7.78 7.01 22.89
N VAL A 670 -8.83 7.23 23.67
CA VAL A 670 -10.18 7.41 23.14
C VAL A 670 -10.34 8.79 22.51
N ASP A 671 -10.86 8.85 21.29
CA ASP A 671 -11.24 10.12 20.66
C ASP A 671 -12.61 10.62 21.16
N GLU A 672 -13.04 11.79 20.68
CA GLU A 672 -14.32 12.39 21.06
C GLU A 672 -15.54 11.56 20.64
N ASP A 673 -15.37 10.61 19.72
CA ASP A 673 -16.41 9.73 19.20
C ASP A 673 -16.46 8.37 19.92
N GLY A 674 -15.53 8.12 20.82
CA GLY A 674 -15.42 6.86 21.56
C GLY A 674 -14.58 5.80 20.85
N ASN A 675 -13.92 6.12 19.74
CA ASN A 675 -13.03 5.19 19.04
C ASN A 675 -11.66 5.16 19.73
N ILE A 676 -11.02 3.99 19.75
CA ILE A 676 -9.65 3.89 20.26
C ILE A 676 -8.66 4.18 19.13
N VAL A 677 -7.90 5.26 19.31
CA VAL A 677 -6.80 5.69 18.47
C VAL A 677 -5.50 5.16 19.07
N ILE A 678 -4.59 4.71 18.20
CA ILE A 678 -3.27 4.22 18.58
C ILE A 678 -2.22 5.13 17.90
N PHE A 679 -1.34 5.70 18.72
CA PHE A 679 -0.18 6.45 18.26
C PHE A 679 1.08 5.59 18.40
N GLU A 680 1.85 5.51 17.33
CA GLU A 680 3.12 4.79 17.28
C GLU A 680 4.28 5.78 17.27
N ASP A 681 5.18 5.67 18.25
CA ASP A 681 6.51 6.30 18.23
C ASP A 681 7.55 5.19 17.99
N ARG A 682 7.99 5.06 16.74
CA ARG A 682 8.98 4.07 16.33
C ARG A 682 10.35 4.68 16.18
N CYS A 683 11.32 4.08 16.86
CA CYS A 683 12.71 4.51 16.87
C CYS A 683 13.59 3.46 16.19
N GLY A 684 14.43 3.95 15.27
CA GLY A 684 15.43 3.19 14.56
C GLY A 684 16.64 4.08 14.34
N ILE A 685 17.62 3.97 15.23
CA ILE A 685 18.83 4.78 15.23
C ILE A 685 20.06 3.88 15.29
N ARG A 686 21.22 4.45 15.00
CA ARG A 686 22.51 3.77 15.15
C ARG A 686 23.44 4.63 15.97
N LYS A 687 24.06 4.07 17.01
CA LYS A 687 25.16 4.74 17.72
C LYS A 687 26.30 5.02 16.73
N LYS A 688 26.82 6.25 16.77
CA LYS A 688 28.01 6.62 16.01
C LYS A 688 29.12 5.63 16.36
N PRO A 689 29.70 4.92 15.38
CA PRO A 689 30.75 3.95 15.66
C PRO A 689 31.94 4.68 16.29
N GLU A 690 32.52 4.07 17.32
CA GLU A 690 33.79 4.53 17.87
C GLU A 690 34.86 4.39 16.78
N ILE A 691 35.89 5.25 16.79
CA ILE A 691 37.00 5.13 15.86
C ILE A 691 37.79 3.89 16.25
N VAL A 692 37.53 2.78 15.56
CA VAL A 692 38.20 1.50 15.79
C VAL A 692 39.40 1.38 14.86
N THR A 693 40.61 1.36 15.43
CA THR A 693 41.86 1.12 14.70
C THR A 693 42.66 -0.08 15.23
N GLN A 694 42.18 -0.75 16.28
CA GLN A 694 42.91 -1.81 16.98
C GLN A 694 42.27 -3.19 16.74
N TYR A 695 43.10 -4.20 16.47
CA TYR A 695 42.71 -5.62 16.47
C TYR A 695 42.21 -6.01 17.87
N SER A 696 41.07 -6.69 17.98
CA SER A 696 40.28 -6.92 19.22
C SER A 696 39.24 -5.84 19.56
N SER A 697 38.97 -4.90 18.65
CA SER A 697 37.88 -3.93 18.79
C SER A 697 36.75 -4.15 17.79
N ILE A 698 36.93 -5.12 16.87
CA ILE A 698 35.89 -5.62 15.97
C ILE A 698 35.22 -6.80 16.66
N TYR A 699 33.88 -6.84 16.67
CA TYR A 699 33.12 -7.85 17.42
C TYR A 699 33.54 -9.30 17.15
N GLY A 700 33.80 -9.66 15.88
CA GLY A 700 34.30 -10.99 15.52
C GLY A 700 35.67 -11.33 16.14
N GLU A 701 36.56 -10.34 16.22
CA GLU A 701 37.89 -10.49 16.83
C GLU A 701 37.81 -10.52 18.37
N VAL A 702 36.86 -9.77 18.97
CA VAL A 702 36.58 -9.83 20.41
C VAL A 702 36.12 -11.23 20.81
N ILE A 703 35.17 -11.82 20.07
CA ILE A 703 34.71 -13.19 20.32
C ILE A 703 35.89 -14.18 20.21
N GLU A 704 36.69 -14.04 19.16
CA GLU A 704 37.87 -14.87 18.94
C GLU A 704 38.83 -14.82 20.15
N GLU A 705 39.12 -13.62 20.65
CA GLU A 705 40.01 -13.41 21.80
C GLU A 705 39.39 -13.89 23.12
N ASP A 706 38.09 -13.69 23.34
CA ASP A 706 37.40 -14.15 24.54
C ASP A 706 37.36 -15.68 24.62
N LEU A 707 37.08 -16.36 23.50
CA LEU A 707 37.16 -17.82 23.40
C LEU A 707 38.58 -18.32 23.71
N TRP A 708 39.59 -17.61 23.20
CA TRP A 708 40.99 -17.92 23.50
C TRP A 708 41.30 -17.79 24.99
N ARG A 709 40.88 -16.69 25.63
CA ARG A 709 41.08 -16.43 27.07
C ARG A 709 40.34 -17.44 27.95
N GLN A 710 39.21 -17.98 27.49
CA GLN A 710 38.45 -19.03 28.17
C GLN A 710 39.05 -20.44 27.98
N GLY A 711 40.15 -20.59 27.23
CA GLY A 711 40.77 -21.89 26.94
C GLY A 711 40.04 -22.71 25.86
N LYS A 712 39.08 -22.10 25.16
CA LYS A 712 38.29 -22.74 24.10
C LYS A 712 38.96 -22.59 22.73
N TYR A 713 40.15 -23.17 22.60
CA TYR A 713 41.05 -22.90 21.47
C TYR A 713 40.50 -23.33 20.11
N GLU A 714 39.74 -24.43 20.03
CA GLU A 714 39.16 -24.87 18.75
C GLU A 714 38.03 -23.95 18.29
N GLU A 715 37.17 -23.51 19.22
CA GLU A 715 36.11 -22.54 18.92
C GLU A 715 36.71 -21.20 18.48
N SER A 716 37.81 -20.77 19.11
CA SER A 716 38.57 -19.57 18.74
C SER A 716 39.16 -19.68 17.32
N ARG A 717 39.83 -20.79 16.98
CA ARG A 717 40.36 -21.03 15.62
C ARG A 717 39.28 -21.08 14.54
N LEU A 718 38.11 -21.64 14.86
CA LEU A 718 36.99 -21.65 13.93
C LEU A 718 36.47 -20.22 13.71
N ARG A 719 36.34 -19.42 14.77
CA ARG A 719 35.97 -18.00 14.65
C ARG A 719 36.99 -17.19 13.84
N GLU A 720 38.29 -17.42 14.05
CA GLU A 720 39.36 -16.82 13.25
C GLU A 720 39.20 -17.14 11.76
N SER A 721 38.84 -18.38 11.43
CA SER A 721 38.61 -18.83 10.05
C SER A 721 37.44 -18.09 9.39
N VAL A 722 36.35 -17.88 10.13
CA VAL A 722 35.20 -17.06 9.67
C VAL A 722 35.62 -15.59 9.49
N ASN A 723 36.34 -15.01 10.46
CA ASN A 723 36.82 -13.63 10.42
C ASN A 723 37.73 -13.39 9.18
N LYS A 724 38.63 -14.33 8.87
CA LYS A 724 39.48 -14.27 7.67
C LYS A 724 38.67 -14.24 6.37
N LEU A 725 37.65 -15.09 6.26
CA LEU A 725 36.77 -15.09 5.08
C LEU A 725 36.06 -13.74 4.91
N GLN A 726 35.54 -13.17 5.99
CA GLN A 726 34.88 -11.86 5.99
C GLN A 726 35.85 -10.73 5.57
N LEU A 727 37.11 -10.77 6.02
CA LEU A 727 38.12 -9.80 5.62
C LEU A 727 38.46 -9.89 4.12
N VAL A 728 38.57 -11.10 3.58
CA VAL A 728 38.76 -11.31 2.13
C VAL A 728 37.60 -10.74 1.35
N LEU A 729 36.36 -11.02 1.78
CA LEU A 729 35.16 -10.46 1.16
C LEU A 729 35.13 -8.94 1.20
N HIS A 730 35.41 -8.35 2.37
CA HIS A 730 35.49 -6.90 2.52
C HIS A 730 36.51 -6.28 1.55
N MET A 731 37.69 -6.88 1.41
CA MET A 731 38.73 -6.38 0.51
C MET A 731 38.30 -6.45 -0.95
N LEU A 732 37.65 -7.55 -1.36
CA LEU A 732 37.20 -7.74 -2.74
C LEU A 732 36.04 -6.81 -3.10
N GLU A 733 35.11 -6.56 -2.17
CA GLU A 733 33.75 -6.15 -2.51
C GLU A 733 33.19 -4.93 -1.74
N ARG A 734 34.02 -4.27 -0.92
CA ARG A 734 33.68 -2.93 -0.40
C ARG A 734 33.39 -1.93 -1.55
N PRO A 735 32.52 -0.92 -1.36
CA PRO A 735 32.18 0.06 -2.39
C PRO A 735 33.41 0.74 -2.99
N LYS A 736 33.57 0.58 -4.31
CA LYS A 736 34.72 1.06 -5.08
C LYS A 736 34.44 2.50 -5.56
N ARG A 737 35.26 3.47 -5.14
CA ARG A 737 35.16 4.88 -5.60
C ARG A 737 35.84 5.08 -6.97
N ASN A 738 35.44 4.27 -7.95
CA ASN A 738 36.03 4.26 -9.30
C ASN A 738 35.09 4.84 -10.37
N ARG A 739 33.88 5.30 -9.98
CA ARG A 739 32.91 5.88 -10.93
C ARG A 739 33.52 7.07 -11.66
N GLY A 740 33.45 7.07 -12.98
CA GLY A 740 34.04 8.11 -13.83
C GLY A 740 35.55 7.97 -14.08
N ASN A 741 36.22 6.93 -13.58
CA ASN A 741 37.62 6.63 -13.84
C ASN A 741 37.81 5.18 -14.31
N ALA A 742 37.79 4.99 -15.62
CA ALA A 742 37.82 3.68 -16.26
C ALA A 742 39.15 2.94 -16.02
N GLU A 743 40.30 3.61 -16.13
CA GLU A 743 41.62 3.00 -15.94
C GLU A 743 41.78 2.42 -14.52
N ARG A 744 41.37 3.20 -13.51
CA ARG A 744 41.38 2.75 -12.12
C ARG A 744 40.43 1.57 -11.90
N ALA A 745 39.28 1.55 -12.57
CA ALA A 745 38.35 0.42 -12.50
C ALA A 745 38.97 -0.85 -13.11
N VAL A 746 39.61 -0.76 -14.29
CA VAL A 746 40.31 -1.89 -14.93
C VAL A 746 41.39 -2.46 -14.01
N ALA A 747 42.28 -1.61 -13.49
CA ALA A 747 43.36 -2.04 -12.61
C ALA A 747 42.82 -2.75 -11.36
N TRP A 748 41.75 -2.21 -10.77
CA TRP A 748 41.11 -2.79 -9.59
C TRP A 748 40.46 -4.16 -9.86
N PHE A 749 39.71 -4.30 -10.95
CA PHE A 749 39.07 -5.58 -11.27
C PHE A 749 40.11 -6.66 -11.61
N LYS A 750 41.19 -6.31 -12.31
CA LYS A 750 42.33 -7.22 -12.54
C LYS A 750 43.00 -7.64 -11.22
N TYR A 751 43.18 -6.70 -10.29
CA TYR A 751 43.71 -7.01 -8.96
C TYR A 751 42.77 -7.96 -8.18
N SER A 752 41.46 -7.73 -8.23
CA SER A 752 40.45 -8.59 -7.58
C SER A 752 40.46 -10.00 -8.17
N MET A 753 40.59 -10.13 -9.51
CA MET A 753 40.74 -11.43 -10.17
C MET A 753 41.99 -12.17 -9.68
N GLY A 754 43.14 -11.49 -9.61
CA GLY A 754 44.38 -12.10 -9.11
C GLY A 754 44.26 -12.59 -7.65
N MET A 755 43.50 -11.89 -6.81
CA MET A 755 43.21 -12.37 -5.45
C MET A 755 42.39 -13.66 -5.46
N CYS A 756 41.34 -13.76 -6.28
CA CYS A 756 40.55 -14.98 -6.42
C CYS A 756 41.38 -16.17 -6.93
N GLU A 757 42.32 -15.94 -7.85
CA GLU A 757 43.26 -16.96 -8.33
C GLU A 757 44.20 -17.42 -7.21
N PHE A 758 44.69 -16.48 -6.39
CA PHE A 758 45.56 -16.77 -5.26
C PHE A 758 44.89 -17.68 -4.22
N LEU A 759 43.60 -17.49 -3.95
CA LEU A 759 42.81 -18.34 -3.03
C LEU A 759 42.77 -19.82 -3.47
N GLY A 760 43.05 -20.10 -4.73
CA GLY A 760 43.11 -21.44 -5.30
C GLY A 760 44.44 -22.17 -5.14
N GLU A 761 45.46 -21.55 -4.53
CA GLU A 761 46.80 -22.13 -4.33
C GLU A 761 47.41 -22.71 -5.63
N GLY A 762 47.19 -22.04 -6.77
CA GLY A 762 47.70 -22.47 -8.08
C GLY A 762 46.90 -23.59 -8.76
N LYS A 763 45.78 -24.04 -8.18
CA LYS A 763 44.86 -25.05 -8.76
C LYS A 763 43.68 -24.43 -9.54
N GLY A 764 43.71 -23.12 -9.76
CA GLY A 764 42.62 -22.35 -10.36
C GLY A 764 41.64 -21.80 -9.31
N VAL A 765 40.73 -20.93 -9.75
CA VAL A 765 39.79 -20.23 -8.87
C VAL A 765 38.85 -21.23 -8.16
N PRO A 766 38.76 -21.22 -6.81
CA PRO A 766 37.82 -22.08 -6.09
C PRO A 766 36.38 -21.83 -6.55
N ARG A 767 35.56 -22.89 -6.58
CA ARG A 767 34.19 -22.82 -7.14
C ARG A 767 33.31 -21.76 -6.49
N ALA A 768 33.49 -21.51 -5.18
CA ALA A 768 32.76 -20.47 -4.46
C ALA A 768 32.95 -19.07 -5.07
N TRP A 769 34.11 -18.79 -5.68
CA TRP A 769 34.47 -17.46 -6.19
C TRP A 769 34.18 -17.28 -7.69
N LEU A 770 33.66 -18.30 -8.38
CA LEU A 770 33.46 -18.24 -9.83
C LEU A 770 32.49 -17.13 -10.26
N GLY A 771 31.40 -16.93 -9.54
CA GLY A 771 30.44 -15.85 -9.81
C GLY A 771 31.07 -14.46 -9.69
N LEU A 772 31.77 -14.20 -8.58
CA LEU A 772 32.51 -12.96 -8.37
C LEU A 772 33.61 -12.74 -9.43
N TYR A 773 34.32 -13.81 -9.79
CA TYR A 773 35.36 -13.77 -10.82
C TYR A 773 34.77 -13.41 -12.19
N ALA A 774 33.64 -14.02 -12.56
CA ALA A 774 32.89 -13.69 -13.78
C ALA A 774 32.43 -12.22 -13.79
N SER A 775 31.91 -11.74 -12.67
CA SER A 775 31.49 -10.35 -12.48
C SER A 775 32.66 -9.37 -12.60
N CYS A 776 33.83 -9.71 -12.06
CA CYS A 776 35.05 -8.92 -12.24
C CYS A 776 35.51 -8.89 -13.71
N CYS A 777 35.46 -10.01 -14.44
CA CYS A 777 35.72 -10.02 -15.89
C CYS A 777 34.74 -9.10 -16.63
N PHE A 778 33.45 -9.21 -16.35
CA PHE A 778 32.41 -8.40 -16.99
C PHE A 778 32.59 -6.89 -16.73
N ARG A 779 32.82 -6.50 -15.48
CA ARG A 779 33.03 -5.09 -15.09
C ARG A 779 34.36 -4.56 -15.62
N ALA A 780 35.40 -5.39 -15.70
CA ALA A 780 36.66 -5.04 -16.37
C ALA A 780 36.46 -4.80 -17.86
N ALA A 781 35.70 -5.65 -18.56
CA ALA A 781 35.35 -5.47 -19.96
C ALA A 781 34.66 -4.12 -20.21
N CYS A 782 33.64 -3.81 -19.40
CA CYS A 782 32.95 -2.52 -19.45
C CYS A 782 33.91 -1.35 -19.28
N ALA A 783 34.78 -1.39 -18.26
CA ALA A 783 35.77 -0.35 -18.02
C ALA A 783 36.81 -0.23 -19.14
N LEU A 784 37.25 -1.34 -19.74
CA LEU A 784 38.17 -1.35 -20.88
C LEU A 784 37.56 -0.65 -22.11
N PHE A 785 36.26 -0.82 -22.35
CA PHE A 785 35.55 -0.04 -23.38
C PHE A 785 35.56 1.46 -23.07
N GLY A 786 35.35 1.82 -21.80
CA GLY A 786 35.50 3.20 -21.31
C GLY A 786 36.92 3.78 -21.49
N CYS A 787 37.95 2.94 -21.45
CA CYS A 787 39.34 3.30 -21.76
C CYS A 787 39.67 3.32 -23.27
N GLY A 788 38.72 2.92 -24.14
CA GLY A 788 38.97 2.74 -25.58
C GLY A 788 39.75 1.48 -25.95
N GLN A 789 40.01 0.56 -25.02
CA GLN A 789 40.76 -0.69 -25.23
C GLN A 789 39.81 -1.81 -25.68
N ARG A 790 39.28 -1.70 -26.90
CA ARG A 790 38.14 -2.51 -27.38
C ARG A 790 38.43 -4.02 -27.45
N ASP A 791 39.54 -4.42 -28.08
CA ASP A 791 39.84 -5.86 -28.26
C ASP A 791 40.05 -6.57 -26.93
N GLU A 792 40.76 -5.94 -26.00
CA GLU A 792 40.92 -6.47 -24.65
C GLU A 792 39.57 -6.52 -23.92
N GLY A 793 38.73 -5.47 -24.06
CA GLY A 793 37.38 -5.45 -23.51
C GLY A 793 36.53 -6.64 -23.96
N TYR A 794 36.56 -6.97 -25.26
CA TYR A 794 35.84 -8.14 -25.79
C TYR A 794 36.41 -9.47 -25.27
N ASN A 795 37.73 -9.61 -25.10
CA ASN A 795 38.33 -10.82 -24.53
C ASN A 795 37.84 -11.07 -23.09
N TYR A 796 37.75 -10.01 -22.27
CA TYR A 796 37.20 -10.12 -20.92
C TYR A 796 35.70 -10.40 -20.92
N LEU A 797 34.95 -9.84 -21.87
CA LEU A 797 33.52 -10.09 -22.00
C LEU A 797 33.22 -11.54 -22.39
N GLU A 798 34.00 -12.11 -23.31
CA GLU A 798 33.92 -13.54 -23.68
C GLU A 798 34.23 -14.42 -22.50
N ARG A 799 35.30 -14.09 -21.76
CA ARG A 799 35.66 -14.80 -20.54
C ARG A 799 34.54 -14.75 -19.50
N ALA A 800 33.87 -13.61 -19.33
CA ALA A 800 32.76 -13.47 -18.42
C ALA A 800 31.58 -14.39 -18.79
N LEU A 801 31.23 -14.48 -20.08
CA LEU A 801 30.17 -15.39 -20.57
C LEU A 801 30.49 -16.86 -20.24
N GLU A 802 31.73 -17.31 -20.51
CA GLU A 802 32.17 -18.67 -20.19
C GLU A 802 32.04 -18.99 -18.69
N LEU A 803 32.41 -18.03 -17.84
CA LEU A 803 32.42 -18.22 -16.39
C LEU A 803 31.01 -18.15 -15.79
N TYR A 804 30.15 -17.25 -16.28
CA TYR A 804 28.75 -17.22 -15.87
C TYR A 804 28.04 -18.52 -16.23
N ALA A 805 28.33 -19.12 -17.40
CA ALA A 805 27.76 -20.41 -17.74
C ALA A 805 28.14 -21.51 -16.73
N LYS A 806 29.42 -21.59 -16.36
CA LYS A 806 29.89 -22.53 -15.32
C LYS A 806 29.31 -22.24 -13.94
N TRP A 807 29.06 -20.98 -13.62
CA TRP A 807 28.43 -20.58 -12.35
C TRP A 807 26.95 -20.99 -12.30
N THR A 808 26.22 -20.79 -13.39
CA THR A 808 24.81 -21.17 -13.54
C THR A 808 24.60 -22.68 -13.46
N GLU A 809 25.54 -23.49 -13.93
CA GLU A 809 25.48 -24.96 -13.82
C GLU A 809 25.52 -25.47 -12.37
N ILE A 810 25.91 -24.65 -11.40
CA ILE A 810 25.94 -25.03 -9.98
C ILE A 810 24.54 -24.77 -9.38
N PRO A 811 23.83 -25.78 -8.86
CA PRO A 811 22.54 -25.57 -8.21
C PRO A 811 22.64 -24.67 -6.98
N ASP A 812 21.63 -23.83 -6.75
CA ASP A 812 21.48 -23.11 -5.48
C ASP A 812 21.35 -24.09 -4.32
N GLY A 813 21.84 -23.70 -3.14
CA GLY A 813 21.95 -24.57 -1.97
C GLY A 813 23.19 -25.47 -1.97
N THR A 814 24.01 -25.49 -3.03
CA THR A 814 25.26 -26.26 -3.05
C THR A 814 26.30 -25.66 -2.08
N PRO A 815 26.87 -26.43 -1.14
CA PRO A 815 28.01 -25.99 -0.32
C PRO A 815 29.30 -25.97 -1.14
N LEU A 816 30.01 -24.84 -1.16
CA LEU A 816 31.20 -24.60 -1.98
C LEU A 816 32.39 -24.22 -1.11
N GLU A 817 33.51 -24.91 -1.32
CA GLU A 817 34.79 -24.62 -0.67
C GLU A 817 35.33 -23.24 -1.11
N VAL A 818 35.75 -22.43 -0.14
CA VAL A 818 36.28 -21.07 -0.37
C VAL A 818 37.79 -21.05 -0.65
N GLY A 819 38.50 -22.16 -0.46
CA GLY A 819 39.94 -22.25 -0.67
C GLY A 819 40.60 -23.24 0.27
N SER A 820 41.79 -22.90 0.76
CA SER A 820 42.58 -23.76 1.63
C SER A 820 41.88 -24.10 2.94
N LYS A 821 41.66 -25.39 3.20
CA LYS A 821 41.08 -25.89 4.47
C LYS A 821 41.91 -25.47 5.69
N LEU A 822 43.22 -25.32 5.54
CA LEU A 822 44.12 -24.90 6.62
C LEU A 822 43.97 -23.42 6.98
N ILE A 823 43.56 -22.59 6.02
CA ILE A 823 43.42 -21.14 6.21
C ILE A 823 42.00 -20.76 6.62
N PHE A 824 41.00 -21.39 6.02
CA PHE A 824 39.58 -21.08 6.21
C PHE A 824 38.85 -22.13 7.04
N GLY A 825 39.57 -23.02 7.73
CA GLY A 825 38.99 -23.97 8.68
C GLY A 825 38.04 -25.03 8.08
N GLY A 826 37.86 -25.08 6.75
CA GLY A 826 36.84 -25.90 6.11
C GLY A 826 35.44 -25.28 6.05
N VAL A 827 35.36 -23.95 6.23
CA VAL A 827 34.13 -23.16 6.00
C VAL A 827 33.74 -23.24 4.52
N LYS A 828 32.45 -23.43 4.26
CA LYS A 828 31.89 -23.44 2.90
C LYS A 828 30.85 -22.34 2.74
N VAL A 829 30.77 -21.75 1.55
CA VAL A 829 29.67 -20.83 1.18
C VAL A 829 28.56 -21.65 0.54
N ILE A 830 27.31 -21.45 0.96
CA ILE A 830 26.16 -22.07 0.33
C ILE A 830 25.66 -21.16 -0.81
N LYS A 831 25.73 -21.64 -2.06
CA LYS A 831 25.35 -20.85 -3.24
C LYS A 831 23.91 -20.32 -3.13
N GLY A 832 23.71 -19.04 -3.43
CA GLY A 832 22.39 -18.40 -3.49
C GLY A 832 21.73 -18.07 -2.14
N SER A 833 22.39 -18.33 -1.02
CA SER A 833 21.76 -18.27 0.32
C SER A 833 22.27 -17.15 1.24
N GLY A 834 23.45 -16.59 0.96
CA GLY A 834 24.10 -15.61 1.84
C GLY A 834 24.52 -16.17 3.21
N ILE A 835 24.64 -17.50 3.34
CA ILE A 835 25.12 -18.17 4.55
C ILE A 835 26.38 -19.01 4.27
N ILE A 836 27.14 -19.25 5.33
CA ILE A 836 28.26 -20.19 5.37
C ILE A 836 27.91 -21.40 6.22
N GLU A 837 28.39 -22.57 5.82
CA GLU A 837 28.39 -23.81 6.60
C GLU A 837 29.75 -23.97 7.29
N LEU A 838 29.72 -24.18 8.61
CA LEU A 838 30.89 -24.47 9.43
C LEU A 838 31.16 -25.99 9.47
N PRO A 839 32.39 -26.42 9.81
CA PRO A 839 32.77 -27.84 9.80
C PRO A 839 31.96 -28.74 10.75
N ASP A 840 31.33 -28.17 11.76
CA ASP A 840 30.46 -28.86 12.71
C ASP A 840 29.00 -28.98 12.22
N GLY A 841 28.70 -28.48 11.02
CA GLY A 841 27.37 -28.47 10.41
C GLY A 841 26.48 -27.29 10.82
N THR A 842 26.97 -26.40 11.70
CA THR A 842 26.28 -25.15 11.99
C THR A 842 26.46 -24.14 10.86
N THR A 843 25.67 -23.08 10.87
CA THR A 843 25.59 -22.12 9.75
C THR A 843 25.55 -20.69 10.28
N GLU A 844 26.20 -19.77 9.57
CA GLU A 844 26.27 -18.34 9.93
C GLU A 844 25.99 -17.44 8.73
N LEU A 845 25.53 -16.21 9.00
CA LEU A 845 25.35 -15.20 7.97
C LEU A 845 26.68 -14.72 7.41
N LEU A 846 26.70 -14.50 6.10
CA LEU A 846 27.82 -13.89 5.41
C LEU A 846 27.55 -12.40 5.18
N GLN A 847 28.49 -11.52 5.56
CA GLN A 847 28.44 -10.15 5.06
C GLN A 847 28.95 -10.15 3.62
N TYR A 848 28.50 -9.20 2.79
CA TYR A 848 28.83 -9.18 1.36
C TYR A 848 28.28 -10.41 0.61
N ASP A 849 27.08 -10.88 0.96
CA ASP A 849 26.43 -12.03 0.30
C ASP A 849 26.16 -11.79 -1.20
N TRP A 850 25.95 -10.53 -1.60
CA TRP A 850 25.79 -10.13 -3.01
C TRP A 850 26.94 -10.59 -3.92
N CYS A 851 28.14 -10.81 -3.38
CA CYS A 851 29.29 -11.35 -4.13
C CYS A 851 29.02 -12.71 -4.76
N PHE A 852 28.02 -13.43 -4.23
CA PHE A 852 27.61 -14.75 -4.67
C PHE A 852 26.25 -14.75 -5.38
N GLN A 853 25.66 -13.56 -5.61
CA GLN A 853 24.35 -13.40 -6.26
C GLN A 853 24.45 -12.92 -7.71
N ASP A 854 25.59 -12.34 -8.12
CA ASP A 854 25.83 -11.94 -9.52
C ASP A 854 25.68 -13.14 -10.47
N ASN A 855 24.86 -12.99 -11.51
CA ASN A 855 24.50 -14.05 -12.44
C ASN A 855 24.35 -13.55 -13.89
N SER A 856 23.99 -14.45 -14.81
CA SER A 856 23.75 -14.14 -16.23
C SER A 856 22.68 -13.08 -16.47
N GLY A 857 21.65 -13.00 -15.61
CA GLY A 857 20.62 -11.97 -15.66
C GLY A 857 21.17 -10.58 -15.36
N PHE A 858 22.04 -10.45 -14.34
CA PHE A 858 22.72 -9.19 -14.04
C PHE A 858 23.55 -8.67 -15.23
N MET A 859 24.29 -9.58 -15.89
CA MET A 859 25.07 -9.25 -17.08
C MET A 859 24.18 -8.76 -18.23
N TYR A 860 23.11 -9.50 -18.57
CA TYR A 860 22.20 -9.11 -19.65
C TYR A 860 21.51 -7.77 -19.37
N TYR A 861 20.99 -7.58 -18.16
CA TYR A 861 20.40 -6.31 -17.72
C TYR A 861 21.39 -5.15 -17.89
N SER A 862 22.62 -5.32 -17.38
CA SER A 862 23.66 -4.28 -17.43
C SER A 862 24.07 -3.91 -18.86
N MET A 863 24.05 -4.87 -19.78
CA MET A 863 24.33 -4.63 -21.20
C MET A 863 23.19 -3.92 -21.94
N THR A 864 21.95 -3.96 -21.43
CA THR A 864 20.77 -3.41 -22.13
C THR A 864 20.31 -2.06 -21.60
N VAL A 865 20.55 -1.74 -20.33
CA VAL A 865 20.16 -0.44 -19.76
C VAL A 865 20.99 0.71 -20.30
N THR A 866 20.35 1.87 -20.49
CA THR A 866 20.95 3.09 -21.06
C THR A 866 21.52 4.06 -20.02
N ARG A 867 21.43 3.73 -18.73
CA ARG A 867 21.98 4.54 -17.61
C ARG A 867 22.69 3.65 -16.60
N GLY A 868 23.77 4.14 -16.00
CA GLY A 868 24.58 3.45 -15.00
C GLY A 868 25.68 2.54 -15.57
N TRP A 869 25.70 2.34 -16.89
CA TRP A 869 26.66 1.51 -17.62
C TRP A 869 27.12 2.20 -18.93
N GLU A 870 27.42 3.49 -18.83
CA GLU A 870 27.71 4.37 -19.97
C GLU A 870 29.01 3.99 -20.70
N TRP A 871 29.94 3.27 -20.07
CA TRP A 871 31.14 2.79 -20.75
C TRP A 871 30.86 1.77 -21.86
N PHE A 872 29.68 1.13 -21.88
CA PHE A 872 29.26 0.33 -23.03
C PHE A 872 28.83 1.17 -24.23
N ASP A 873 28.51 2.46 -24.07
CA ASP A 873 27.98 3.30 -25.15
C ASP A 873 28.94 3.38 -26.35
N SER A 874 30.24 3.22 -26.10
CA SER A 874 31.25 3.16 -27.16
C SER A 874 31.14 1.94 -28.08
N VAL A 875 30.44 0.88 -27.65
CA VAL A 875 30.32 -0.41 -28.37
C VAL A 875 28.88 -0.86 -28.62
N ARG A 876 27.86 -0.22 -28.02
CA ARG A 876 26.43 -0.64 -28.11
C ARG A 876 25.89 -0.83 -29.53
N ASN A 877 26.38 -0.03 -30.48
CA ASN A 877 25.95 -0.08 -31.87
C ASN A 877 26.75 -1.07 -32.72
N GLU A 878 27.81 -1.66 -32.17
CA GLU A 878 28.62 -2.65 -32.87
C GLU A 878 27.89 -3.99 -32.97
N GLU A 879 27.94 -4.63 -34.14
CA GLU A 879 27.27 -5.92 -34.37
C GLU A 879 27.83 -7.02 -33.45
N ARG A 880 29.15 -7.01 -33.24
CA ARG A 880 29.83 -7.90 -32.29
C ARG A 880 29.25 -7.75 -30.88
N PHE A 881 28.99 -6.54 -30.40
CA PHE A 881 28.40 -6.34 -29.07
C PHE A 881 26.97 -6.90 -28.99
N LYS A 882 26.17 -6.75 -30.06
CA LYS A 882 24.81 -7.33 -30.13
C LYS A 882 24.80 -8.85 -30.09
N GLU A 883 25.77 -9.51 -30.74
CA GLU A 883 25.94 -10.96 -30.66
C GLU A 883 26.20 -11.42 -29.22
N PHE A 884 27.06 -10.70 -28.49
CA PHE A 884 27.33 -10.96 -27.08
C PHE A 884 26.11 -10.71 -26.19
N MET A 885 25.31 -9.67 -26.46
CA MET A 885 24.04 -9.43 -25.76
C MET A 885 23.05 -10.59 -25.96
N GLU A 886 22.95 -11.12 -27.18
CA GLU A 886 22.09 -12.25 -27.50
C GLU A 886 22.57 -13.55 -26.83
N HIS A 887 23.88 -13.75 -26.70
CA HIS A 887 24.44 -14.85 -25.91
C HIS A 887 24.12 -14.70 -24.41
N ALA A 888 24.24 -13.49 -23.86
CA ALA A 888 23.86 -13.21 -22.47
C ALA A 888 22.36 -13.47 -22.24
N ARG A 889 21.49 -13.08 -23.18
CA ARG A 889 20.03 -13.36 -23.12
C ARG A 889 19.74 -14.86 -23.04
N LYS A 890 20.33 -15.65 -23.94
CA LYS A 890 20.15 -17.11 -23.96
C LYS A 890 20.67 -17.78 -22.70
N LEU A 891 21.71 -17.22 -22.08
CA LEU A 891 22.26 -17.73 -20.83
C LEU A 891 21.34 -17.40 -19.64
N MET A 892 20.78 -16.20 -19.61
CA MET A 892 19.78 -15.79 -18.62
C MET A 892 18.50 -16.63 -18.71
N GLU A 893 18.05 -17.02 -19.91
CA GLU A 893 16.87 -17.89 -20.07
C GLU A 893 17.07 -19.32 -19.57
N LYS A 894 18.32 -19.73 -19.35
CA LYS A 894 18.69 -21.06 -18.83
C LYS A 894 18.97 -21.06 -17.33
N SER A 895 19.27 -19.90 -16.73
CA SER A 895 19.49 -19.71 -15.29
C SER A 895 18.17 -19.53 -14.57
#